data_AF-A0A0L1LGX4-F1
#
_entry.id   AF-A0A0L1LGX4-F1
#
_cell.length_a   1.000
_cell.length_b   1.000
_cell.length_c   1.000
_cell.angle_alpha   90.00
_cell.angle_beta   90.00
_cell.angle_gamma   90.00
#
_symmetry.space_group_name_H-M   'P 1'
#
loop_
_entity.id
_entity.type
_entity.pdbx_description
1 polymer ?
#
loop_
_entity_poly.entity_id
_entity_poly.type
_entity_poly.pdbx_seq_one_letter_code
_entity_poly.pdbx_strand_id
1 'polypeptide(L)'
;MSQPILTPALTALLREWLPRQRWFPVKTDDFEMSQAGSLGLADPAGHAGLAVFILNVTTRTPDGGPRTSVVQVPLSFRPAPAAGMERALVGQAAGTDPSRTWVYDAVHDPDFVAAWLELIRHQGTAPTGTATGFKVAGDYRLPTARGVVKVLSGEQSNSSVIVDDGESAAIVKFFRVLSDGTNPEVEVGSALTAGGTTEVPATLGWVRGEWLAQGPVNGAGAGQSGRSTRTVQGELAVAHEFLAGGRDAWRLAVDAARSGTDFTAEAHALGAATATVHRRLAAALGTSAEPSSGTVIGPAVAQRVREAWAEAGPAVGPYNDALDDLLAGLDGVAAGPLQRIHGDLHLGQILQVPGSAGASRWAILDFEGEPLRPIAERNVPDVPLRDVVGMLRSFDYAAGAALREQDGAQVPDSWVDDCADAFLAGYAGVRAGTVDRESPLFVALWLDKALYEVVYEMRNRPDWLAIPVNASRRLLGSNGAGILAGAASEGNEMTGSAQTDRPGAPLPVDADTLGRIANGEHHAPHSVLGAHLDDYGHVTVRTVKHLAEAVSVVTSAGSVPMEHEAHGVWVAVLEPLQQGHVPDYRLSVTYPGADAVTVDEPYRYLPTVGEVDLHLIGEGRHEKLWEVLGAHVQHYKSSLGDVDGVSFAVWAPNAQAVRIKGDFNGWDGRENSLRSLGSSGVWEIFVPGVVAGACYKFEIRTKAGYWVEKADPLAFGTEVPPLTASRVVEPSYAFKDAEWMAARAERDPHNSAMSVYEVHLGSWRLGLGYKELATELVDYVKWLGFTHVEFMPVAEHPFGGSWGYQVTSYFAPTSRFGHPDEFRFLVDALHQAGIGVLLDWVPAHFPKDAWALAKFDGEALYEHADPNLGEHPDWGTLIFDFGRSEVRNFLVANALYWLEEFHIDGLRVDAVASMLYLDYSREEGQWQPNRFGGRENLEAMSFLQEVNATVYKTHPGAVMIAEESTAFPGVTAPTSHGGLGFGLKWNMGWMHDSLSYAAEEPINRKWHHGTVTFSLVYAFTENFLLPISHDEVVHGKGSMLRKMPGDRWQQLANLRAFFAYQWAHPGKQLIFMGTEFGQEAEWSEQHGLDWWLADIPAHKGLQLLTKDLNELYAATPALYERDNEPGGFQWINGGDADRNVLSFIRWDTNGNAVVCAINFSGAPHVGYTLGVPVAGAWNEVLNTDHATYGGSGVLNDGPLVATDEGQDGQPATLTVTLPPLGAAYFTVGAPAAG
;
A
#
# COMPACT_ATOMS: atom_id res chain seq x y z
N MET A 1 34.46 2.57 31.64
CA MET A 1 33.25 1.73 31.54
C MET A 1 33.71 0.29 31.30
N SER A 2 33.05 -0.71 31.91
CA SER A 2 33.29 -2.13 31.58
C SER A 2 32.77 -2.43 30.17
N GLN A 3 33.40 -3.36 29.45
CA GLN A 3 32.88 -3.81 28.16
C GLN A 3 31.46 -4.40 28.31
N PRO A 4 30.51 -4.07 27.43
CA PRO A 4 29.18 -4.68 27.43
C PRO A 4 29.26 -6.20 27.32
N ILE A 5 28.50 -6.91 28.14
CA ILE A 5 28.48 -8.39 28.19
C ILE A 5 27.13 -8.87 27.64
N LEU A 6 27.19 -9.80 26.70
CA LEU A 6 26.03 -10.48 26.14
C LEU A 6 25.41 -11.38 27.22
N THR A 7 24.29 -10.94 27.78
CA THR A 7 23.58 -11.67 28.84
C THR A 7 22.73 -12.81 28.25
N PRO A 8 22.33 -13.82 29.04
CA PRO A 8 21.39 -14.84 28.59
C PRO A 8 20.06 -14.27 28.08
N ALA A 9 19.53 -13.23 28.76
CA ALA A 9 18.30 -12.55 28.35
C ALA A 9 18.45 -11.87 26.97
N LEU A 10 19.57 -11.16 26.76
CA LEU A 10 19.85 -10.53 25.47
C LEU A 10 20.12 -11.57 24.36
N THR A 11 20.78 -12.68 24.72
CA THR A 11 21.00 -13.80 23.80
C THR A 11 19.69 -14.39 23.30
N ALA A 12 18.70 -14.55 24.17
CA ALA A 12 17.38 -15.08 23.79
C ALA A 12 16.66 -14.13 22.82
N LEU A 13 16.64 -12.82 23.11
CA LEU A 13 16.04 -11.81 22.23
C LEU A 13 16.70 -11.80 20.84
N LEU A 14 18.04 -11.81 20.80
CA LEU A 14 18.77 -11.78 19.54
C LEU A 14 18.60 -13.06 18.72
N ARG A 15 18.44 -14.23 19.35
CA ARG A 15 18.18 -15.49 18.63
C ARG A 15 16.87 -15.45 17.85
N GLU A 16 15.85 -14.77 18.37
CA GLU A 16 14.57 -14.61 17.69
C GLU A 16 14.61 -13.48 16.64
N TRP A 17 15.27 -12.37 16.97
CA TRP A 17 15.26 -11.17 16.13
C TRP A 17 16.17 -11.27 14.90
N LEU A 18 17.36 -11.88 15.03
CA LEU A 18 18.39 -11.91 13.97
C LEU A 18 17.94 -12.65 12.69
N PRO A 19 17.31 -13.84 12.74
CA PRO A 19 16.86 -14.55 11.53
C PRO A 19 15.87 -13.76 10.67
N ARG A 20 15.10 -12.86 11.28
CA ARG A 20 14.11 -12.00 10.61
C ARG A 20 14.76 -10.84 9.83
N GLN A 21 16.04 -10.54 10.08
CA GLN A 21 16.72 -9.42 9.44
C GLN A 21 17.25 -9.81 8.06
N ARG A 22 17.03 -8.97 7.05
CA ARG A 22 17.49 -9.21 5.66
C ARG A 22 19.01 -9.37 5.56
N TRP A 23 19.77 -8.55 6.27
CA TRP A 23 21.24 -8.56 6.29
C TRP A 23 21.86 -9.75 7.03
N PHE A 24 21.08 -10.49 7.84
CA PHE A 24 21.64 -11.56 8.66
C PHE A 24 21.97 -12.81 7.80
N PRO A 25 23.20 -13.36 7.87
CA PRO A 25 23.68 -14.38 6.93
C PRO A 25 23.06 -15.77 7.12
N VAL A 26 22.21 -15.97 8.13
CA VAL A 26 21.61 -17.26 8.49
C VAL A 26 20.10 -17.12 8.59
N LYS A 27 19.35 -17.79 7.71
CA LYS A 27 17.87 -17.71 7.70
C LYS A 27 17.19 -18.87 8.42
N THR A 28 17.90 -19.52 9.32
CA THR A 28 17.40 -20.66 10.10
C THR A 28 17.59 -20.40 11.59
N ASP A 29 16.83 -21.09 12.42
CA ASP A 29 17.00 -21.03 13.88
C ASP A 29 18.15 -21.94 14.38
N ASP A 30 18.75 -22.73 13.47
CA ASP A 30 19.83 -23.68 13.75
C ASP A 30 21.21 -23.02 13.61
N PHE A 31 21.55 -22.16 14.57
CA PHE A 31 22.88 -21.56 14.69
C PHE A 31 23.38 -21.41 16.13
N GLU A 32 24.71 -21.44 16.27
CA GLU A 32 25.41 -21.11 17.50
C GLU A 32 25.86 -19.64 17.46
N MET A 33 25.70 -18.93 18.57
CA MET A 33 26.08 -17.53 18.70
C MET A 33 26.97 -17.33 19.93
N SER A 34 28.10 -16.62 19.77
CA SER A 34 28.99 -16.25 20.87
C SER A 34 29.55 -14.84 20.69
N GLN A 35 29.79 -14.13 21.79
CA GLN A 35 30.35 -12.78 21.74
C GLN A 35 31.84 -12.83 21.34
N ALA A 36 32.18 -12.17 20.23
CA ALA A 36 33.55 -11.98 19.74
C ALA A 36 34.16 -10.67 20.24
N GLY A 37 33.33 -9.68 20.52
CA GLY A 37 33.74 -8.36 21.02
C GLY A 37 32.53 -7.51 21.37
N SER A 38 32.77 -6.37 22.00
CA SER A 38 31.76 -5.33 22.20
C SER A 38 32.40 -3.97 22.35
N LEU A 39 31.60 -2.94 22.12
CA LEU A 39 31.96 -1.56 22.40
C LEU A 39 30.79 -0.85 23.07
N GLY A 40 31.10 0.01 24.03
CA GLY A 40 30.15 0.93 24.64
C GLY A 40 30.43 2.34 24.14
N LEU A 41 29.39 3.10 23.83
CA LEU A 41 29.52 4.51 23.46
C LEU A 41 29.07 5.39 24.63
N ALA A 42 29.66 6.58 24.70
CA ALA A 42 29.07 7.64 25.51
C ALA A 42 27.86 8.21 24.74
N ASP A 43 26.71 8.26 25.39
CA ASP A 43 25.57 9.02 24.91
C ASP A 43 25.73 10.49 25.39
N PRO A 44 25.97 11.46 24.48
CA PRO A 44 26.11 12.86 24.86
C PRO A 44 24.84 13.47 25.45
N ALA A 45 23.67 12.93 25.11
CA ALA A 45 22.36 13.41 25.55
C ALA A 45 21.90 12.74 26.86
N GLY A 46 22.46 11.56 27.18
CA GLY A 46 22.18 10.82 28.41
C GLY A 46 20.80 10.17 28.46
N HIS A 47 20.17 9.96 27.30
CA HIS A 47 18.85 9.37 27.15
C HIS A 47 18.87 7.84 27.02
N ALA A 48 19.99 7.25 26.59
CA ALA A 48 20.12 5.82 26.29
C ALA A 48 21.48 5.23 26.69
N GLY A 49 21.47 3.94 27.04
CA GLY A 49 22.69 3.12 27.02
C GLY A 49 22.98 2.69 25.58
N LEU A 50 24.18 2.95 25.08
CA LEU A 50 24.55 2.65 23.69
C LEU A 50 25.66 1.61 23.63
N ALA A 51 25.42 0.50 22.95
CA ALA A 51 26.43 -0.54 22.77
C ALA A 51 26.38 -1.15 21.38
N VAL A 52 27.50 -1.71 20.94
CA VAL A 52 27.54 -2.58 19.75
C VAL A 52 28.16 -3.90 20.14
N PHE A 53 27.46 -4.98 19.80
CA PHE A 53 27.92 -6.34 20.02
C PHE A 53 28.49 -6.91 18.72
N ILE A 54 29.67 -7.51 18.81
CA ILE A 54 30.28 -8.24 17.69
C ILE A 54 30.15 -9.73 18.01
N LEU A 55 29.45 -10.46 17.16
CA LEU A 55 29.00 -11.83 17.44
C LEU A 55 29.54 -12.80 16.39
N ASN A 56 30.09 -13.93 16.84
CA ASN A 56 30.37 -15.08 16.00
C ASN A 56 29.08 -15.89 15.84
N VAL A 57 28.65 -16.12 14.60
CA VAL A 57 27.46 -16.90 14.23
C VAL A 57 27.91 -18.11 13.43
N THR A 58 27.71 -19.32 13.96
CA THR A 58 28.17 -20.58 13.36
C THR A 58 26.98 -21.44 12.92
N THR A 59 27.00 -21.89 11.67
CA THR A 59 26.00 -22.78 11.06
C THR A 59 26.65 -24.02 10.44
N ARG A 60 25.84 -25.04 10.15
CA ARG A 60 26.26 -26.20 9.38
C ARG A 60 26.03 -25.97 7.88
N THR A 61 27.06 -26.22 7.08
CA THR A 61 26.97 -26.19 5.61
C THR A 61 26.38 -27.50 5.08
N PRO A 62 25.87 -27.53 3.82
CA PRO A 62 25.25 -28.73 3.23
C PRO A 62 26.18 -29.95 3.15
N ASP A 63 27.49 -29.75 3.10
CA ASP A 63 28.55 -30.76 3.15
C ASP A 63 28.91 -31.20 4.59
N GLY A 64 28.23 -30.67 5.62
CA GLY A 64 28.37 -31.03 7.02
C GLY A 64 29.45 -30.27 7.80
N GLY A 65 30.15 -29.31 7.17
CA GLY A 65 31.16 -28.47 7.81
C GLY A 65 30.59 -27.30 8.64
N PRO A 66 31.33 -26.75 9.62
CA PRO A 66 30.92 -25.52 10.30
C PRO A 66 31.35 -24.28 9.49
N ARG A 67 30.42 -23.35 9.24
CA ARG A 67 30.70 -22.01 8.69
C ARG A 67 30.41 -20.94 9.74
N THR A 68 31.42 -20.13 10.06
CA THR A 68 31.28 -19.02 11.03
C THR A 68 31.34 -17.67 10.31
N SER A 69 30.35 -16.82 10.55
CA SER A 69 30.31 -15.41 10.13
C SER A 69 30.41 -14.51 11.35
N VAL A 70 31.04 -13.33 11.22
CA VAL A 70 31.08 -12.32 12.28
C VAL A 70 30.08 -11.23 11.95
N VAL A 71 29.17 -10.90 12.87
CA VAL A 71 28.14 -9.88 12.67
C VAL A 71 28.21 -8.76 13.70
N GLN A 72 27.89 -7.55 13.27
CA GLN A 72 27.76 -6.37 14.13
C GLN A 72 26.28 -6.12 14.47
N VAL A 73 25.99 -5.99 15.76
CA VAL A 73 24.64 -5.71 16.28
C VAL A 73 24.66 -4.48 17.20
N PRO A 74 24.41 -3.28 16.65
CA PRO A 74 24.21 -2.07 17.43
C PRO A 74 22.89 -2.12 18.19
N LEU A 75 22.93 -1.84 19.50
CA LEU A 75 21.76 -1.84 20.38
C LEU A 75 21.71 -0.58 21.25
N SER A 76 20.52 0.02 21.34
CA SER A 76 20.23 1.06 22.32
C SER A 76 19.31 0.51 23.41
N PHE A 77 19.59 0.91 24.65
CA PHE A 77 18.92 0.47 25.87
C PHE A 77 18.24 1.67 26.51
N ARG A 78 16.91 1.65 26.60
CA ARG A 78 16.13 2.76 27.11
C ARG A 78 15.25 2.33 28.30
N PRO A 79 15.08 3.19 29.31
CA PRO A 79 14.26 2.89 30.49
C PRO A 79 12.74 2.93 30.19
N ALA A 80 12.35 3.52 29.06
CA ALA A 80 10.97 3.64 28.59
C ALA A 80 10.89 3.44 27.06
N PRO A 81 9.70 3.17 26.50
CA PRO A 81 9.50 3.13 25.06
C PRO A 81 9.96 4.42 24.36
N ALA A 82 10.60 4.31 23.20
CA ALA A 82 10.98 5.45 22.37
C ALA A 82 9.97 5.64 21.23
N ALA A 83 9.29 6.79 21.20
CA ALA A 83 8.32 7.13 20.17
C ALA A 83 8.99 7.19 18.78
N GLY A 84 8.35 6.60 17.76
CA GLY A 84 8.85 6.57 16.38
C GLY A 84 9.92 5.50 16.10
N MET A 85 10.30 4.70 17.11
CA MET A 85 11.28 3.61 16.97
C MET A 85 10.64 2.21 17.02
N GLU A 86 9.33 2.11 16.79
CA GLU A 86 8.57 0.87 16.98
C GLU A 86 9.00 -0.23 16.01
N ARG A 87 9.40 0.14 14.80
CA ARG A 87 9.96 -0.79 13.78
C ARG A 87 11.38 -1.26 14.11
N ALA A 88 12.07 -0.57 15.01
CA ALA A 88 13.42 -0.89 15.45
C ALA A 88 13.45 -1.71 16.74
N LEU A 89 12.30 -2.02 17.33
CA LEU A 89 12.23 -2.74 18.60
C LEU A 89 12.76 -4.18 18.44
N VAL A 90 13.80 -4.51 19.21
CA VAL A 90 14.34 -5.87 19.33
C VAL A 90 13.58 -6.64 20.41
N GLY A 91 13.19 -5.97 21.50
CA GLY A 91 12.37 -6.53 22.55
C GLY A 91 12.61 -5.87 23.92
N GLN A 92 12.16 -6.52 24.98
CA GLN A 92 12.35 -6.07 26.36
C GLN A 92 13.24 -7.06 27.11
N ALA A 93 14.38 -6.61 27.61
CA ALA A 93 15.26 -7.41 28.45
C ALA A 93 15.05 -7.07 29.93
N ALA A 94 14.83 -8.08 30.77
CA ALA A 94 14.88 -7.93 32.22
C ALA A 94 16.33 -8.07 32.68
N GLY A 95 16.87 -7.02 33.30
CA GLY A 95 18.18 -7.06 33.96
C GLY A 95 18.08 -7.61 35.39
N THR A 96 19.15 -7.42 36.18
CA THR A 96 19.14 -7.58 37.65
C THR A 96 18.41 -6.45 38.39
N ASP A 97 17.83 -5.50 37.64
CA ASP A 97 16.96 -4.41 38.09
C ASP A 97 15.52 -4.71 37.63
N PRO A 98 14.49 -4.57 38.49
CA PRO A 98 13.10 -4.87 38.15
C PRO A 98 12.46 -3.93 37.11
N SER A 99 13.14 -2.88 36.65
CA SER A 99 12.68 -2.06 35.53
C SER A 99 12.92 -2.75 34.17
N ARG A 100 11.87 -2.83 33.33
CA ARG A 100 11.97 -3.40 31.98
C ARG A 100 12.82 -2.47 31.11
N THR A 101 13.96 -2.97 30.59
CA THR A 101 14.78 -2.21 29.65
C THR A 101 14.33 -2.50 28.23
N TRP A 102 13.97 -1.45 27.49
CA TRP A 102 13.60 -1.54 26.08
C TRP A 102 14.86 -1.56 25.22
N VAL A 103 14.95 -2.53 24.33
CA VAL A 103 16.12 -2.77 23.47
C VAL A 103 15.74 -2.54 22.02
N TYR A 104 16.46 -1.64 21.34
CA TYR A 104 16.22 -1.30 19.93
C TYR A 104 17.46 -1.56 19.08
N ASP A 105 17.28 -1.77 17.78
CA ASP A 105 18.37 -1.71 16.79
C ASP A 105 18.85 -0.26 16.69
N ALA A 106 20.06 -0.02 17.19
CA ALA A 106 20.52 1.34 17.44
C ALA A 106 20.72 2.16 16.17
N VAL A 107 20.80 1.54 14.99
CA VAL A 107 20.94 2.30 13.73
C VAL A 107 19.71 3.18 13.44
N HIS A 108 18.56 2.87 14.04
CA HIS A 108 17.35 3.68 14.00
C HIS A 108 17.29 4.73 15.11
N ASP A 109 18.25 4.72 16.05
CA ASP A 109 18.28 5.61 17.20
C ASP A 109 19.10 6.87 16.89
N PRO A 110 18.50 8.07 16.87
CA PRO A 110 19.24 9.30 16.61
C PRO A 110 20.40 9.54 17.58
N ASP A 111 20.27 9.13 18.84
CA ASP A 111 21.33 9.30 19.86
C ASP A 111 22.54 8.42 19.54
N PHE A 112 22.31 7.20 19.02
CA PHE A 112 23.38 6.33 18.54
C PHE A 112 24.08 6.91 17.31
N VAL A 113 23.31 7.35 16.31
CA VAL A 113 23.86 7.95 15.09
C VAL A 113 24.66 9.21 15.42
N ALA A 114 24.17 10.03 16.37
CA ALA A 114 24.89 11.19 16.89
C ALA A 114 26.24 10.78 17.50
N ALA A 115 26.24 9.85 18.44
CA ALA A 115 27.45 9.36 19.10
C ALA A 115 28.46 8.76 18.10
N TRP A 116 27.96 8.07 17.07
CA TRP A 116 28.77 7.48 16.00
C TRP A 116 29.44 8.57 15.13
N LEU A 117 28.68 9.60 14.73
CA LEU A 117 29.22 10.72 13.97
C LEU A 117 30.22 11.57 14.76
N GLU A 118 30.01 11.75 16.07
CA GLU A 118 30.99 12.44 16.93
C GLU A 118 32.31 11.67 17.03
N LEU A 119 32.24 10.32 17.08
CA LEU A 119 33.43 9.48 17.08
C LEU A 119 34.28 9.73 15.82
N ILE A 120 33.63 9.83 14.66
CA ILE A 120 34.27 10.16 13.38
C ILE A 120 34.79 11.61 13.39
N ARG A 121 33.94 12.58 13.76
CA ARG A 121 34.23 14.02 13.74
C ARG A 121 35.47 14.38 14.55
N HIS A 122 35.60 13.78 15.74
CA HIS A 122 36.71 14.04 16.65
C HIS A 122 37.89 13.09 16.48
N GLN A 123 37.83 12.15 15.52
CA GLN A 123 38.80 11.06 15.38
C GLN A 123 39.07 10.36 16.73
N GLY A 124 38.00 10.18 17.50
CA GLY A 124 38.06 9.72 18.88
C GLY A 124 38.17 8.20 18.98
N THR A 125 38.53 7.71 20.16
CA THR A 125 38.47 6.29 20.50
C THR A 125 37.31 6.06 21.47
N ALA A 126 36.52 5.01 21.22
CA ALA A 126 35.41 4.63 22.08
C ALA A 126 35.90 4.35 23.52
N PRO A 127 35.09 4.59 24.56
CA PRO A 127 35.47 4.40 25.96
C PRO A 127 36.05 3.01 26.32
N THR A 128 35.72 1.98 25.55
CA THR A 128 36.22 0.61 25.71
C THR A 128 37.58 0.36 25.05
N GLY A 129 38.10 1.30 24.27
CA GLY A 129 39.34 1.19 23.51
C GLY A 129 39.26 0.36 22.24
N THR A 130 38.10 -0.22 21.93
CA THR A 130 37.92 -1.24 20.87
C THR A 130 37.41 -0.67 19.53
N ALA A 131 37.19 0.64 19.43
CA ALA A 131 36.82 1.29 18.17
C ALA A 131 37.38 2.72 18.08
N THR A 132 37.79 3.14 16.89
CA THR A 132 38.35 4.47 16.62
C THR A 132 37.71 5.06 15.37
N GLY A 133 37.32 6.33 15.44
CA GLY A 133 36.82 7.10 14.31
C GLY A 133 37.95 7.72 13.49
N PHE A 134 37.74 7.82 12.18
CA PHE A 134 38.68 8.39 11.23
C PHE A 134 37.94 9.36 10.32
N LYS A 135 38.54 10.52 10.05
CA LYS A 135 37.98 11.53 9.15
C LYS A 135 38.92 11.70 7.95
N VAL A 136 38.38 11.73 6.74
CA VAL A 136 39.17 12.02 5.53
C VAL A 136 39.59 13.49 5.53
N ALA A 137 40.80 13.77 5.06
CA ALA A 137 41.30 15.14 4.95
C ALA A 137 40.57 15.89 3.81
N GLY A 138 40.01 17.06 4.12
CA GLY A 138 39.30 17.93 3.16
C GLY A 138 38.30 18.86 3.85
N ASP A 139 37.74 19.80 3.08
CA ASP A 139 36.75 20.80 3.57
C ASP A 139 35.32 20.24 3.68
N TYR A 140 35.15 18.91 3.63
CA TYR A 140 33.84 18.28 3.74
C TYR A 140 33.30 18.32 5.17
N ARG A 141 32.02 18.64 5.28
CA ARG A 141 31.30 18.76 6.55
C ARG A 141 30.53 17.47 6.86
N LEU A 142 30.78 16.90 8.04
CA LEU A 142 29.96 15.82 8.61
C LEU A 142 28.72 16.43 9.27
N PRO A 143 27.50 16.02 8.87
CA PRO A 143 26.28 16.55 9.45
C PRO A 143 26.15 16.19 10.92
N THR A 144 25.37 16.98 11.65
CA THR A 144 24.96 16.65 13.01
C THR A 144 23.66 15.84 12.99
N ALA A 145 23.49 14.88 13.90
CA ALA A 145 22.25 14.09 14.01
C ALA A 145 21.10 14.89 14.67
N ARG A 146 21.11 16.23 14.56
CA ARG A 146 20.04 17.12 15.07
C ARG A 146 18.90 17.33 14.07
N GLY A 147 19.09 16.94 12.81
CA GLY A 147 18.09 17.04 11.75
C GLY A 147 17.45 15.68 11.43
N VAL A 148 17.20 15.40 10.15
CA VAL A 148 16.53 14.17 9.71
C VAL A 148 17.50 13.00 9.79
N VAL A 149 17.12 11.97 10.55
CA VAL A 149 17.78 10.65 10.58
C VAL A 149 16.81 9.63 9.97
N LYS A 150 17.13 9.12 8.79
CA LYS A 150 16.27 8.19 8.06
C LYS A 150 17.04 6.95 7.66
N VAL A 151 16.62 5.80 8.17
CA VAL A 151 17.15 4.50 7.72
C VAL A 151 16.54 4.16 6.37
N LEU A 152 17.38 3.78 5.40
CA LEU A 152 16.92 3.34 4.08
C LEU A 152 16.28 1.95 4.17
N SER A 153 15.09 1.82 3.59
CA SER A 153 14.38 0.53 3.46
C SER A 153 14.69 -0.05 2.08
N GLY A 154 15.05 -1.34 2.02
CA GLY A 154 15.34 -2.04 0.75
C GLY A 154 16.73 -2.67 0.64
N GLU A 155 17.66 -2.40 1.56
CA GLU A 155 19.03 -2.94 1.48
C GLU A 155 19.10 -4.43 1.87
N GLN A 156 19.96 -5.18 1.16
CA GLN A 156 20.09 -6.63 1.35
C GLN A 156 21.17 -7.06 2.34
N SER A 157 22.28 -6.33 2.49
CA SER A 157 23.48 -6.81 3.22
C SER A 157 24.00 -5.90 4.33
N ASN A 158 23.71 -4.60 4.28
CA ASN A 158 24.14 -3.60 5.26
C ASN A 158 22.95 -2.73 5.71
N SER A 159 23.17 -1.78 6.61
CA SER A 159 22.15 -0.79 6.99
C SER A 159 22.66 0.62 6.79
N SER A 160 22.01 1.39 5.93
CA SER A 160 22.37 2.78 5.64
C SER A 160 21.39 3.77 6.25
N VAL A 161 21.94 4.86 6.76
CA VAL A 161 21.21 5.93 7.42
C VAL A 161 21.55 7.25 6.76
N ILE A 162 20.54 7.94 6.24
CA ILE A 162 20.67 9.31 5.76
C ILE A 162 20.59 10.24 6.98
N VAL A 163 21.56 11.13 7.09
CA VAL A 163 21.63 12.17 8.10
C VAL A 163 21.74 13.51 7.39
N ASP A 164 20.78 14.40 7.63
CA ASP A 164 20.73 15.73 7.04
C ASP A 164 20.43 16.77 8.13
N ASP A 165 21.32 17.75 8.30
CA ASP A 165 21.16 18.84 9.26
C ASP A 165 20.74 20.17 8.64
N GLY A 166 20.34 20.16 7.35
CA GLY A 166 19.95 21.33 6.57
C GLY A 166 21.13 22.16 6.04
N GLU A 167 22.35 21.92 6.53
CA GLU A 167 23.58 22.56 6.04
C GLU A 167 24.51 21.57 5.34
N SER A 168 24.43 20.28 5.70
CA SER A 168 25.16 19.17 5.10
C SER A 168 24.35 17.88 5.20
N ALA A 169 24.58 16.95 4.27
CA ALA A 169 23.93 15.65 4.28
C ALA A 169 24.95 14.52 4.04
N ALA A 170 24.77 13.41 4.76
CA ALA A 170 25.61 12.23 4.65
C ALA A 170 24.77 10.97 4.66
N ILE A 171 25.26 9.93 3.98
CA ILE A 171 24.78 8.57 4.11
C ILE A 171 25.80 7.76 4.90
N VAL A 172 25.38 7.18 6.02
CA VAL A 172 26.21 6.37 6.91
C VAL A 172 25.81 4.91 6.73
N LYS A 173 26.73 4.11 6.18
CA LYS A 173 26.54 2.69 5.94
C LYS A 173 27.20 1.89 7.07
N PHE A 174 26.40 1.13 7.79
CA PHE A 174 26.85 0.24 8.88
C PHE A 174 27.07 -1.16 8.32
N PHE A 175 28.31 -1.65 8.44
CA PHE A 175 28.68 -2.99 8.00
C PHE A 175 28.11 -4.02 8.97
N ARG A 176 27.16 -4.83 8.50
CA ARG A 176 26.44 -5.80 9.36
C ARG A 176 27.15 -7.15 9.45
N VAL A 177 27.86 -7.55 8.39
CA VAL A 177 28.76 -8.70 8.39
C VAL A 177 30.20 -8.18 8.32
N LEU A 178 30.98 -8.46 9.36
CA LEU A 178 32.34 -7.94 9.50
C LEU A 178 33.38 -8.91 8.93
N SER A 179 34.47 -8.34 8.40
CA SER A 179 35.64 -9.08 7.93
C SER A 179 36.92 -8.52 8.54
N ASP A 180 37.92 -9.39 8.68
CA ASP A 180 39.27 -8.99 9.07
C ASP A 180 39.98 -8.26 7.91
N GLY A 181 40.60 -7.12 8.21
CA GLY A 181 41.30 -6.28 7.24
C GLY A 181 40.50 -5.05 6.81
N THR A 182 41.09 -4.28 5.90
CA THR A 182 40.52 -3.02 5.41
C THR A 182 39.36 -3.29 4.45
N ASN A 183 38.21 -2.66 4.66
CA ASN A 183 37.08 -2.73 3.75
C ASN A 183 37.37 -1.97 2.43
N PRO A 184 37.15 -2.59 1.25
CA PRO A 184 37.37 -1.96 -0.05
C PRO A 184 36.69 -0.59 -0.22
N GLU A 185 35.46 -0.42 0.30
CA GLU A 185 34.69 0.82 0.19
C GLU A 185 35.38 1.98 0.91
N VAL A 186 36.04 1.71 2.03
CA VAL A 186 36.81 2.70 2.79
C VAL A 186 38.16 2.99 2.14
N GLU A 187 38.91 1.96 1.73
CA GLU A 187 40.21 2.13 1.06
C GLU A 187 40.07 2.95 -0.22
N VAL A 188 39.17 2.53 -1.11
CA VAL A 188 38.95 3.14 -2.41
C VAL A 188 38.32 4.52 -2.26
N GLY A 189 37.24 4.64 -1.48
CA GLY A 189 36.52 5.89 -1.31
C GLY A 189 37.40 6.99 -0.70
N SER A 190 38.17 6.66 0.35
CA SER A 190 39.07 7.63 0.99
C SER A 190 40.22 8.07 0.08
N ALA A 191 40.80 7.15 -0.70
CA ALA A 191 41.86 7.46 -1.66
C ALA A 191 41.37 8.37 -2.80
N LEU A 192 40.16 8.09 -3.33
CA LEU A 192 39.54 8.89 -4.39
C LEU A 192 39.12 10.28 -3.90
N THR A 193 38.60 10.36 -2.67
CA THR A 193 38.23 11.63 -2.03
C THR A 193 39.46 12.50 -1.79
N ALA A 194 40.55 11.92 -1.27
CA ALA A 194 41.83 12.62 -1.11
C ALA A 194 42.42 13.07 -2.46
N GLY A 195 42.14 12.34 -3.54
CA GLY A 195 42.50 12.68 -4.92
C GLY A 195 41.64 13.78 -5.55
N GLY A 196 40.60 14.28 -4.86
CA GLY A 196 39.72 15.35 -5.31
C GLY A 196 38.81 14.95 -6.48
N THR A 197 38.43 13.68 -6.58
CA THR A 197 37.53 13.20 -7.65
C THR A 197 36.10 13.69 -7.41
N THR A 198 35.38 14.00 -8.48
CA THR A 198 33.96 14.39 -8.43
C THR A 198 33.03 13.29 -8.95
N GLU A 199 33.60 12.19 -9.44
CA GLU A 199 32.90 11.07 -10.06
C GLU A 199 32.44 10.02 -9.04
N VAL A 200 32.74 10.22 -7.75
CA VAL A 200 32.37 9.35 -6.62
C VAL A 200 31.93 10.24 -5.46
N PRO A 201 30.89 9.89 -4.67
CA PRO A 201 30.53 10.64 -3.47
C PRO A 201 31.71 10.72 -2.50
N ALA A 202 31.97 11.90 -1.94
CA ALA A 202 33.10 12.08 -1.04
C ALA A 202 32.95 11.20 0.22
N THR A 203 33.95 10.40 0.54
CA THR A 203 34.05 9.70 1.83
C THR A 203 34.38 10.73 2.92
N LEU A 204 33.49 10.89 3.88
CA LEU A 204 33.61 11.86 4.97
C LEU A 204 34.42 11.31 6.14
N GLY A 205 34.28 10.00 6.39
CA GLY A 205 35.00 9.30 7.46
C GLY A 205 34.45 7.89 7.71
N TRP A 206 35.04 7.16 8.64
CA TRP A 206 34.65 5.78 8.98
C TRP A 206 34.99 5.45 10.43
N VAL A 207 34.49 4.31 10.92
CA VAL A 207 34.85 3.76 12.24
C VAL A 207 35.51 2.40 12.04
N ARG A 208 36.67 2.19 12.67
CA ARG A 208 37.36 0.89 12.72
C ARG A 208 37.24 0.29 14.10
N GLY A 209 36.95 -1.01 14.19
CA GLY A 209 36.81 -1.77 15.42
C GLY A 209 37.80 -2.93 15.55
N GLU A 210 37.90 -3.47 16.77
CA GLU A 210 38.68 -4.66 17.11
C GLU A 210 37.80 -5.75 17.73
N TRP A 211 38.00 -7.01 17.33
CA TRP A 211 37.31 -8.17 17.91
C TRP A 211 38.16 -9.44 17.88
N LEU A 212 37.70 -10.49 18.57
CA LEU A 212 38.36 -11.80 18.59
C LEU A 212 37.84 -12.68 17.45
N ALA A 213 38.72 -13.01 16.49
CA ALA A 213 38.42 -14.00 15.46
C ALA A 213 38.89 -15.40 15.90
N GLN A 214 38.10 -16.43 15.55
CA GLN A 214 38.50 -17.84 15.69
C GLN A 214 39.11 -18.33 14.37
N GLY A 215 40.32 -18.90 14.43
CA GLY A 215 40.99 -19.45 13.25
C GLY A 215 41.71 -20.78 13.49
N PRO A 216 42.08 -21.52 12.42
CA PRO A 216 42.91 -22.71 12.54
C PRO A 216 44.32 -22.37 13.03
N VAL A 217 44.91 -23.23 13.87
CA VAL A 217 46.30 -23.08 14.33
C VAL A 217 47.26 -23.44 13.20
N ASN A 218 47.86 -22.44 12.56
CA ASN A 218 48.95 -22.66 11.62
C ASN A 218 50.28 -22.74 12.37
N GLY A 219 50.67 -23.96 12.79
CA GLY A 219 52.01 -24.24 13.30
C GLY A 219 52.12 -25.40 14.28
N ALA A 220 52.70 -26.52 13.80
CA ALA A 220 53.27 -27.66 14.53
C ALA A 220 52.33 -28.74 15.12
N GLY A 221 52.40 -29.94 14.53
CA GLY A 221 52.20 -31.23 15.21
C GLY A 221 50.78 -31.77 15.20
N ALA A 222 50.58 -32.89 14.50
CA ALA A 222 49.37 -33.70 14.56
C ALA A 222 49.02 -34.05 16.03
N GLY A 223 47.81 -33.69 16.49
CA GLY A 223 47.24 -34.27 17.71
C GLY A 223 46.44 -33.36 18.66
N GLN A 224 46.25 -32.07 18.40
CA GLN A 224 45.35 -31.22 19.23
C GLN A 224 44.50 -30.28 18.37
N SER A 225 43.18 -30.49 18.34
CA SER A 225 42.21 -29.55 17.81
C SER A 225 42.00 -28.40 18.82
N GLY A 226 42.98 -27.52 18.95
CA GLY A 226 42.82 -26.25 19.66
C GLY A 226 42.37 -25.16 18.68
N ARG A 227 41.29 -24.43 18.97
CA ARG A 227 40.98 -23.17 18.28
C ARG A 227 41.87 -22.07 18.87
N SER A 228 42.63 -21.36 18.06
CA SER A 228 43.36 -20.16 18.51
C SER A 228 42.47 -18.93 18.31
N THR A 229 42.41 -18.07 19.33
CA THR A 229 41.76 -16.75 19.25
C THR A 229 42.83 -15.71 18.95
N ARG A 230 42.61 -14.90 17.92
CA ARG A 230 43.46 -13.75 17.60
C ARG A 230 42.62 -12.49 17.55
N THR A 231 43.15 -11.38 18.07
CA THR A 231 42.54 -10.06 17.88
C THR A 231 42.73 -9.63 16.43
N VAL A 232 41.65 -9.20 15.80
CA VAL A 232 41.61 -8.70 14.43
C VAL A 232 41.01 -7.30 14.40
N GLN A 233 41.23 -6.57 13.32
CA GLN A 233 40.69 -5.24 13.10
C GLN A 233 39.94 -5.17 11.77
N GLY A 234 38.89 -4.34 11.71
CA GLY A 234 38.19 -4.03 10.47
C GLY A 234 37.16 -2.91 10.65
N GLU A 235 36.64 -2.40 9.54
CA GLU A 235 35.72 -1.27 9.52
C GLU A 235 34.30 -1.67 9.91
N LEU A 236 33.68 -0.85 10.75
CA LEU A 236 32.34 -1.05 11.33
C LEU A 236 31.26 -0.23 10.62
N ALA A 237 31.64 0.91 10.05
CA ALA A 237 30.78 1.78 9.27
C ALA A 237 31.61 2.78 8.45
N VAL A 238 31.03 3.31 7.37
CA VAL A 238 31.58 4.39 6.55
C VAL A 238 30.52 5.47 6.31
N ALA A 239 30.93 6.73 6.29
CA ALA A 239 30.07 7.88 5.98
C ALA A 239 30.51 8.50 4.65
N HIS A 240 29.55 8.63 3.72
CA HIS A 240 29.73 9.30 2.43
C HIS A 240 28.84 10.55 2.35
N GLU A 241 29.21 11.48 1.47
CA GLU A 241 28.35 12.56 1.01
C GLU A 241 27.03 11.98 0.49
N PHE A 242 25.91 12.57 0.91
CA PHE A 242 24.60 12.22 0.36
C PHE A 242 24.31 13.08 -0.88
N LEU A 243 24.13 12.42 -2.03
CA LEU A 243 23.86 13.10 -3.31
C LEU A 243 22.35 13.27 -3.52
N ALA A 244 21.80 14.39 -3.06
CA ALA A 244 20.39 14.70 -3.23
C ALA A 244 20.00 14.92 -4.71
N GLY A 245 18.80 14.47 -5.09
CA GLY A 245 18.26 14.66 -6.45
C GLY A 245 18.90 13.78 -7.53
N GLY A 246 19.62 12.71 -7.15
CA GLY A 246 20.17 11.75 -8.08
C GLY A 246 19.11 10.93 -8.81
N ARG A 247 19.32 10.70 -10.11
CA ARG A 247 18.54 9.78 -10.94
C ARG A 247 19.31 8.48 -11.14
N ASP A 248 18.63 7.35 -11.01
CA ASP A 248 19.19 6.01 -11.17
C ASP A 248 19.58 5.74 -12.64
N ALA A 249 20.85 5.40 -12.89
CA ALA A 249 21.35 5.19 -14.25
C ALA A 249 20.79 3.91 -14.90
N TRP A 250 20.50 2.88 -14.10
CA TRP A 250 19.83 1.67 -14.59
C TRP A 250 18.44 2.01 -15.13
N ARG A 251 17.64 2.77 -14.38
CA ARG A 251 16.31 3.21 -14.85
C ARG A 251 16.40 4.05 -16.12
N LEU A 252 17.33 5.01 -16.17
CA LEU A 252 17.54 5.84 -17.36
C LEU A 252 17.89 5.00 -18.60
N ALA A 253 18.74 3.99 -18.45
CA ALA A 253 19.14 3.11 -19.54
C ALA A 253 18.02 2.17 -19.98
N VAL A 254 17.28 1.57 -19.04
CA VAL A 254 16.13 0.70 -19.35
C VAL A 254 15.03 1.49 -20.05
N ASP A 255 14.69 2.68 -19.56
CA ASP A 255 13.70 3.56 -20.20
C ASP A 255 14.15 3.98 -21.60
N ALA A 256 15.44 4.28 -21.77
CA ALA A 256 16.00 4.65 -23.06
C ALA A 256 15.98 3.48 -24.06
N ALA A 257 16.37 2.27 -23.64
CA ALA A 257 16.29 1.07 -24.45
C ALA A 257 14.84 0.77 -24.84
N ARG A 258 13.92 0.79 -23.86
CA ARG A 258 12.49 0.49 -24.03
C ARG A 258 11.80 1.39 -25.05
N SER A 259 12.10 2.69 -24.98
CA SER A 259 11.57 3.70 -25.89
C SER A 259 12.35 3.85 -27.20
N GLY A 260 13.44 3.09 -27.36
CA GLY A 260 14.35 3.18 -28.49
C GLY A 260 15.03 4.52 -28.67
N THR A 261 15.19 5.28 -27.59
CA THR A 261 15.91 6.56 -27.60
C THR A 261 17.42 6.36 -27.52
N ASP A 262 18.16 7.26 -28.15
CA ASP A 262 19.61 7.31 -28.11
C ASP A 262 20.13 7.54 -26.68
N PHE A 263 21.05 6.68 -26.22
CA PHE A 263 21.73 6.76 -24.93
C PHE A 263 23.26 6.87 -25.09
N THR A 264 23.75 7.10 -26.32
CA THR A 264 25.19 7.13 -26.64
C THR A 264 25.91 8.30 -25.98
N ALA A 265 25.27 9.46 -25.81
CA ALA A 265 25.86 10.61 -25.13
C ALA A 265 26.10 10.32 -23.64
N GLU A 266 25.12 9.70 -22.99
CA GLU A 266 25.18 9.22 -21.61
C GLU A 266 26.24 8.14 -21.45
N ALA A 267 26.23 7.12 -22.32
CA ALA A 267 27.20 6.03 -22.32
C ALA A 267 28.64 6.55 -22.52
N HIS A 268 28.85 7.50 -23.44
CA HIS A 268 30.15 8.16 -23.63
C HIS A 268 30.61 8.90 -22.37
N ALA A 269 29.71 9.66 -21.73
CA ALA A 269 30.02 10.34 -20.48
C ALA A 269 30.32 9.37 -19.32
N LEU A 270 29.62 8.23 -19.26
CA LEU A 270 29.91 7.14 -18.33
C LEU A 270 31.31 6.56 -18.57
N GLY A 271 31.67 6.30 -19.82
CA GLY A 271 33.00 5.82 -20.19
C GLY A 271 34.12 6.76 -19.71
N ALA A 272 33.94 8.06 -19.93
CA ALA A 272 34.88 9.08 -19.45
C ALA A 272 34.97 9.15 -17.92
N ALA A 273 33.84 8.99 -17.22
CA ALA A 273 33.80 8.95 -15.75
C ALA A 273 34.53 7.71 -15.20
N THR A 274 34.25 6.51 -15.73
CA THR A 274 34.94 5.26 -15.34
C THR A 274 36.44 5.34 -15.58
N ALA A 275 36.87 5.84 -16.75
CA ALA A 275 38.29 6.04 -17.04
C ALA A 275 38.95 7.05 -16.09
N THR A 276 38.24 8.09 -15.70
CA THR A 276 38.72 9.08 -14.73
C THR A 276 38.94 8.44 -13.37
N VAL A 277 37.97 7.66 -12.86
CA VAL A 277 38.11 6.91 -11.60
C VAL A 277 39.29 5.94 -11.68
N HIS A 278 39.41 5.14 -12.75
CA HIS A 278 40.53 4.23 -12.92
C HIS A 278 41.90 4.92 -12.92
N ARG A 279 42.02 6.08 -13.59
CA ARG A 279 43.26 6.87 -13.60
C ARG A 279 43.59 7.42 -12.22
N ARG A 280 42.58 7.86 -11.47
CA ARG A 280 42.75 8.36 -10.09
C ARG A 280 43.14 7.24 -9.13
N LEU A 281 42.54 6.05 -9.25
CA LEU A 281 42.93 4.87 -8.48
C LEU A 281 44.38 4.47 -8.73
N ALA A 282 44.79 4.40 -10.00
CA ALA A 282 46.17 4.12 -10.37
C ALA A 282 47.15 5.14 -9.80
N ALA A 283 46.78 6.42 -9.77
CA ALA A 283 47.60 7.48 -9.21
C ALA A 283 47.66 7.46 -7.68
N ALA A 284 46.55 7.13 -7.01
CA ALA A 284 46.43 7.18 -5.56
C ALA A 284 46.94 5.91 -4.86
N LEU A 285 46.65 4.74 -5.44
CA LEU A 285 46.95 3.41 -4.84
C LEU A 285 48.02 2.63 -5.62
N GLY A 286 48.51 3.20 -6.73
CA GLY A 286 49.57 2.60 -7.55
C GLY A 286 49.06 1.53 -8.52
N THR A 287 49.99 1.02 -9.31
CA THR A 287 49.79 -0.10 -10.25
C THR A 287 50.85 -1.15 -10.03
N SER A 288 50.50 -2.42 -10.22
CA SER A 288 51.43 -3.55 -10.23
C SER A 288 51.41 -4.25 -11.59
N ALA A 289 52.41 -5.10 -11.83
CA ALA A 289 52.44 -6.02 -12.96
C ALA A 289 52.36 -7.46 -12.42
N GLU A 290 51.93 -8.40 -13.25
CA GLU A 290 52.00 -9.81 -12.89
C GLU A 290 53.48 -10.24 -12.66
N PRO A 291 53.75 -11.15 -11.70
CA PRO A 291 55.09 -11.69 -11.48
C PRO A 291 55.70 -12.34 -12.73
N SER A 292 54.86 -12.90 -13.58
CA SER A 292 55.17 -13.34 -14.94
C SER A 292 53.92 -13.11 -15.79
N SER A 293 54.11 -12.59 -17.01
CA SER A 293 53.00 -12.24 -17.89
C SER A 293 52.11 -13.46 -18.15
N GLY A 294 50.80 -13.30 -17.93
CA GLY A 294 49.78 -14.31 -18.15
C GLY A 294 49.71 -15.43 -17.11
N THR A 295 50.38 -15.29 -15.96
CA THR A 295 50.40 -16.35 -14.94
C THR A 295 49.46 -16.13 -13.75
N VAL A 296 48.76 -15.00 -13.66
CA VAL A 296 47.91 -14.69 -12.50
C VAL A 296 46.46 -14.49 -12.90
N ILE A 297 46.15 -13.53 -13.77
CA ILE A 297 44.78 -13.15 -14.10
C ILE A 297 44.09 -14.22 -14.95
N GLY A 298 44.72 -14.71 -16.02
CA GLY A 298 44.16 -15.75 -16.90
C GLY A 298 43.72 -17.00 -16.11
N PRO A 299 44.61 -17.63 -15.33
CA PRO A 299 44.25 -18.76 -14.47
C PRO A 299 43.17 -18.45 -13.43
N ALA A 300 43.20 -17.25 -12.83
CA ALA A 300 42.20 -16.84 -11.85
C ALA A 300 40.81 -16.66 -12.47
N VAL A 301 40.71 -16.07 -13.66
CA VAL A 301 39.44 -15.97 -14.43
C VAL A 301 38.95 -17.38 -14.81
N ALA A 302 39.85 -18.23 -15.32
CA ALA A 302 39.49 -19.60 -15.71
C ALA A 302 38.94 -20.42 -14.54
N GLN A 303 39.53 -20.29 -13.36
CA GLN A 303 39.04 -20.94 -12.15
C GLN A 303 37.61 -20.47 -11.80
N ARG A 304 37.37 -19.15 -11.78
CA ARG A 304 36.04 -18.61 -11.44
C ARG A 304 34.97 -19.02 -12.42
N VAL A 305 35.27 -18.96 -13.71
CA VAL A 305 34.36 -19.39 -14.76
C VAL A 305 34.00 -20.87 -14.59
N ARG A 306 34.95 -21.76 -14.24
CA ARG A 306 34.66 -23.18 -13.94
C ARG A 306 33.80 -23.35 -12.69
N GLU A 307 34.07 -22.59 -11.65
CA GLU A 307 33.31 -22.64 -10.39
C GLU A 307 31.85 -22.19 -10.61
N ALA A 308 31.64 -21.07 -11.33
CA ALA A 308 30.31 -20.60 -11.69
C ALA A 308 29.60 -21.58 -12.65
N TRP A 309 30.32 -22.15 -13.62
CA TRP A 309 29.78 -23.12 -14.58
C TRP A 309 29.30 -24.41 -13.91
N ALA A 310 29.93 -24.84 -12.80
CA ALA A 310 29.47 -26.03 -12.06
C ALA A 310 28.02 -25.89 -11.55
N GLU A 311 27.56 -24.67 -11.29
CA GLU A 311 26.20 -24.38 -10.85
C GLU A 311 25.29 -23.89 -11.99
N ALA A 312 25.81 -23.03 -12.88
CA ALA A 312 25.05 -22.43 -13.98
C ALA A 312 24.94 -23.32 -15.23
N GLY A 313 25.88 -24.23 -15.45
CA GLY A 313 25.99 -25.07 -16.65
C GLY A 313 24.71 -25.85 -16.99
N PRO A 314 24.00 -26.46 -16.01
CA PRO A 314 22.71 -27.10 -16.26
C PRO A 314 21.63 -26.18 -16.86
N ALA A 315 21.66 -24.88 -16.54
CA ALA A 315 20.73 -23.88 -17.09
C ALA A 315 21.20 -23.32 -18.45
N VAL A 316 22.52 -23.18 -18.64
CA VAL A 316 23.11 -22.57 -19.84
C VAL A 316 23.10 -23.53 -21.04
N GLY A 317 23.35 -24.82 -20.87
CA GLY A 317 23.29 -25.83 -21.94
C GLY A 317 24.63 -26.54 -22.22
N PRO A 318 24.72 -27.40 -23.24
CA PRO A 318 25.82 -28.36 -23.43
C PRO A 318 27.07 -27.73 -24.08
N TYR A 319 27.57 -26.61 -23.57
CA TYR A 319 28.72 -25.87 -24.13
C TYR A 319 30.06 -26.18 -23.45
N ASN A 320 30.22 -27.36 -22.86
CA ASN A 320 31.45 -27.71 -22.12
C ASN A 320 32.71 -27.63 -22.99
N ASP A 321 32.64 -28.08 -24.25
CA ASP A 321 33.78 -28.06 -25.18
C ASP A 321 34.17 -26.61 -25.55
N ALA A 322 33.19 -25.76 -25.88
CA ALA A 322 33.42 -24.35 -26.20
C ALA A 322 33.94 -23.54 -24.99
N LEU A 323 33.48 -23.90 -23.79
CA LEU A 323 34.01 -23.37 -22.53
C LEU A 323 35.47 -23.75 -22.36
N ASP A 324 35.81 -25.04 -22.51
CA ASP A 324 37.18 -25.53 -22.33
C ASP A 324 38.14 -24.91 -23.36
N ASP A 325 37.71 -24.71 -24.60
CA ASP A 325 38.48 -24.02 -25.64
C ASP A 325 38.74 -22.54 -25.29
N LEU A 326 37.72 -21.81 -24.83
CA LEU A 326 37.86 -20.42 -24.37
C LEU A 326 38.84 -20.33 -23.18
N LEU A 327 38.72 -21.26 -22.22
CA LEU A 327 39.58 -21.29 -21.04
C LEU A 327 41.02 -21.66 -21.37
N ALA A 328 41.25 -22.56 -22.34
CA ALA A 328 42.60 -22.86 -22.84
C ALA A 328 43.23 -21.63 -23.54
N GLY A 329 42.42 -20.79 -24.18
CA GLY A 329 42.85 -19.53 -24.80
C GLY A 329 43.36 -18.47 -23.82
N LEU A 330 43.18 -18.65 -22.50
CA LEU A 330 43.68 -17.73 -21.47
C LEU A 330 45.14 -18.01 -21.07
N ASP A 331 45.70 -19.17 -21.42
CA ASP A 331 47.06 -19.54 -21.05
C ASP A 331 48.08 -18.58 -21.70
N GLY A 332 48.81 -17.83 -20.85
CA GLY A 332 49.85 -16.91 -21.28
C GLY A 332 49.35 -15.54 -21.77
N VAL A 333 48.05 -15.24 -21.67
CA VAL A 333 47.48 -13.93 -22.07
C VAL A 333 47.86 -12.85 -21.06
N ALA A 334 48.55 -11.81 -21.52
CA ALA A 334 48.96 -10.68 -20.69
C ALA A 334 47.77 -9.80 -20.29
N ALA A 335 47.52 -9.62 -18.99
CA ALA A 335 46.41 -8.79 -18.50
C ALA A 335 46.72 -7.27 -18.45
N GLY A 336 47.97 -6.87 -18.72
CA GLY A 336 48.40 -5.47 -18.59
C GLY A 336 48.62 -5.03 -17.13
N PRO A 337 48.67 -3.72 -16.85
CA PRO A 337 48.89 -3.21 -15.50
C PRO A 337 47.68 -3.46 -14.61
N LEU A 338 47.93 -4.06 -13.45
CA LEU A 338 46.94 -4.33 -12.41
C LEU A 338 46.83 -3.12 -11.48
N GLN A 339 45.62 -2.81 -11.02
CA GLN A 339 45.35 -1.68 -10.13
C GLN A 339 44.11 -1.96 -9.28
N ARG A 340 43.84 -1.11 -8.30
CA ARG A 340 42.53 -1.12 -7.64
C ARG A 340 41.46 -0.69 -8.65
N ILE A 341 40.34 -1.39 -8.61
CA ILE A 341 39.16 -1.21 -9.48
C ILE A 341 37.91 -1.29 -8.60
N HIS A 342 36.74 -1.02 -9.18
CA HIS A 342 35.45 -1.21 -8.51
C HIS A 342 35.17 -2.70 -8.26
N GLY A 343 35.43 -3.56 -9.24
CA GLY A 343 35.36 -5.01 -9.12
C GLY A 343 33.95 -5.61 -9.21
N ASP A 344 32.92 -4.78 -9.43
CA ASP A 344 31.53 -5.20 -9.70
C ASP A 344 30.74 -4.11 -10.44
N LEU A 345 31.38 -3.26 -11.22
CA LEU A 345 30.74 -2.05 -11.75
C LEU A 345 29.57 -2.38 -12.72
N HIS A 346 28.37 -1.89 -12.43
CA HIS A 346 27.20 -1.95 -13.33
C HIS A 346 26.28 -0.72 -13.17
N LEU A 347 25.33 -0.52 -14.09
CA LEU A 347 24.42 0.65 -14.11
C LEU A 347 23.66 0.89 -12.79
N GLY A 348 23.34 -0.17 -12.04
CA GLY A 348 22.66 -0.07 -10.74
C GLY A 348 23.50 0.55 -9.62
N GLN A 349 24.80 0.77 -9.85
CA GLN A 349 25.72 1.44 -8.92
C GLN A 349 26.05 2.86 -9.37
N ILE A 350 25.25 3.44 -10.27
CA ILE A 350 25.52 4.78 -10.83
C ILE A 350 24.31 5.69 -10.66
N LEU A 351 24.57 6.91 -10.21
CA LEU A 351 23.59 8.00 -10.20
C LEU A 351 23.99 9.12 -11.16
N GLN A 352 22.99 9.67 -11.84
CA GLN A 352 23.11 10.97 -12.49
C GLN A 352 22.69 12.06 -11.51
N VAL A 353 23.58 12.98 -11.17
CA VAL A 353 23.31 14.00 -10.17
C VAL A 353 23.43 15.41 -10.75
N PRO A 354 22.65 16.39 -10.26
CA PRO A 354 22.75 17.77 -10.72
C PRO A 354 24.15 18.35 -10.48
N GLY A 355 24.75 18.97 -11.50
CA GLY A 355 26.04 19.65 -11.37
C GLY A 355 25.90 21.14 -11.03
N SER A 356 26.98 21.72 -10.48
CA SER A 356 27.05 23.10 -10.02
C SER A 356 26.95 24.18 -11.12
N ALA A 357 27.05 23.78 -12.40
CA ALA A 357 26.94 24.65 -13.57
C ALA A 357 25.71 24.37 -14.45
N GLY A 358 24.73 23.59 -13.95
CA GLY A 358 23.51 23.24 -14.68
C GLY A 358 23.62 22.02 -15.61
N ALA A 359 24.81 21.47 -15.80
CA ALA A 359 25.03 20.19 -16.48
C ALA A 359 25.11 19.04 -15.45
N SER A 360 24.40 17.94 -15.68
CA SER A 360 24.44 16.76 -14.80
C SER A 360 25.78 16.04 -14.87
N ARG A 361 26.19 15.37 -13.79
CA ARG A 361 27.38 14.50 -13.72
C ARG A 361 27.01 13.08 -13.31
N TRP A 362 27.89 12.13 -13.61
CA TRP A 362 27.78 10.76 -13.13
C TRP A 362 28.53 10.56 -11.81
N ALA A 363 27.93 9.80 -10.91
CA ALA A 363 28.49 9.41 -9.62
C ALA A 363 28.46 7.88 -9.49
N ILE A 364 29.64 7.27 -9.35
CA ILE A 364 29.82 5.84 -9.13
C ILE A 364 29.77 5.56 -7.62
N LEU A 365 28.95 4.59 -7.23
CA LEU A 365 28.65 4.22 -5.85
C LEU A 365 29.17 2.82 -5.52
N ASP A 366 29.22 2.46 -4.23
CA ASP A 366 29.37 1.08 -3.74
C ASP A 366 30.62 0.29 -4.19
N PHE A 367 31.79 0.72 -3.71
CA PHE A 367 33.08 0.07 -4.01
C PHE A 367 33.36 -1.21 -3.19
N GLU A 368 32.33 -1.89 -2.68
CA GLU A 368 32.49 -3.13 -1.91
C GLU A 368 32.91 -4.34 -2.78
N GLY A 369 32.72 -4.25 -4.10
CA GLY A 369 32.94 -5.35 -5.06
C GLY A 369 31.95 -6.51 -4.90
N GLU A 370 32.11 -7.58 -5.69
CA GLU A 370 31.13 -8.67 -5.78
C GLU A 370 30.82 -9.32 -4.40
N PRO A 371 29.55 -9.24 -3.91
CA PRO A 371 29.18 -9.67 -2.55
C PRO A 371 29.45 -11.14 -2.21
N LEU A 372 29.52 -12.02 -3.21
CA LEU A 372 29.78 -13.45 -3.00
C LEU A 372 31.26 -13.77 -2.74
N ARG A 373 32.18 -12.82 -2.96
CA ARG A 373 33.62 -13.04 -2.77
C ARG A 373 34.07 -12.67 -1.35
N PRO A 374 35.05 -13.36 -0.75
CA PRO A 374 35.68 -12.91 0.50
C PRO A 374 36.34 -11.52 0.35
N ILE A 375 36.23 -10.66 1.37
CA ILE A 375 36.82 -9.30 1.34
C ILE A 375 38.33 -9.30 1.05
N ALA A 376 39.06 -10.31 1.53
CA ALA A 376 40.50 -10.47 1.26
C ALA A 376 40.81 -10.58 -0.25
N GLU A 377 39.90 -11.15 -1.05
CA GLU A 377 40.03 -11.25 -2.50
C GLU A 377 39.61 -9.94 -3.20
N ARG A 378 38.66 -9.21 -2.63
CA ARG A 378 38.20 -7.91 -3.16
C ARG A 378 39.23 -6.79 -2.99
N ASN A 379 40.23 -6.97 -2.13
CA ASN A 379 41.32 -6.03 -1.92
C ASN A 379 42.52 -6.21 -2.86
N VAL A 380 42.52 -7.24 -3.70
CA VAL A 380 43.63 -7.51 -4.62
C VAL A 380 43.53 -6.58 -5.84
N PRO A 381 44.64 -5.97 -6.31
CA PRO A 381 44.66 -5.29 -7.60
C PRO A 381 44.28 -6.23 -8.75
N ASP A 382 43.45 -5.76 -9.66
CA ASP A 382 42.90 -6.54 -10.78
C ASP A 382 43.01 -5.72 -12.08
N VAL A 383 42.60 -6.32 -13.19
CA VAL A 383 42.63 -5.70 -14.51
C VAL A 383 41.46 -4.71 -14.68
N PRO A 384 41.71 -3.44 -15.07
CA PRO A 384 40.65 -2.44 -15.34
C PRO A 384 39.61 -2.87 -16.37
N LEU A 385 39.98 -3.82 -17.24
CA LEU A 385 39.11 -4.42 -18.23
C LEU A 385 37.86 -5.05 -17.60
N ARG A 386 37.96 -5.54 -16.36
CA ARG A 386 36.85 -6.17 -15.65
C ARG A 386 35.69 -5.20 -15.39
N ASP A 387 35.96 -3.98 -14.94
CA ASP A 387 34.93 -2.95 -14.73
C ASP A 387 34.33 -2.47 -16.05
N VAL A 388 35.16 -2.39 -17.11
CA VAL A 388 34.69 -2.05 -18.45
C VAL A 388 33.71 -3.12 -18.94
N VAL A 389 34.07 -4.40 -18.85
CA VAL A 389 33.21 -5.51 -19.23
C VAL A 389 31.93 -5.54 -18.39
N GLY A 390 32.00 -5.31 -17.08
CA GLY A 390 30.83 -5.23 -16.21
C GLY A 390 29.83 -4.16 -16.65
N MET A 391 30.32 -2.96 -17.01
CA MET A 391 29.47 -1.89 -17.52
C MET A 391 28.86 -2.23 -18.88
N LEU A 392 29.66 -2.74 -19.83
CA LEU A 392 29.16 -3.13 -21.15
C LEU A 392 28.10 -4.23 -21.05
N ARG A 393 28.33 -5.22 -20.19
CA ARG A 393 27.38 -6.28 -19.87
C ARG A 393 26.07 -5.71 -19.32
N SER A 394 26.14 -4.64 -18.51
CA SER A 394 24.95 -4.02 -17.94
C SER A 394 24.09 -3.27 -18.97
N PHE A 395 24.64 -2.80 -20.10
CA PHE A 395 23.83 -2.31 -21.22
C PHE A 395 23.04 -3.44 -21.90
N ASP A 396 23.69 -4.59 -22.16
CA ASP A 396 22.99 -5.79 -22.69
C ASP A 396 21.92 -6.28 -21.70
N TYR A 397 22.20 -6.23 -20.40
CA TYR A 397 21.24 -6.59 -19.36
C TYR A 397 20.07 -5.59 -19.31
N ALA A 398 20.31 -4.29 -19.43
CA ALA A 398 19.27 -3.26 -19.47
C ALA A 398 18.36 -3.38 -20.72
N ALA A 399 18.94 -3.70 -21.88
CA ALA A 399 18.17 -4.01 -23.09
C ALA A 399 17.32 -5.28 -22.91
N GLY A 400 17.89 -6.34 -22.31
CA GLY A 400 17.17 -7.56 -21.98
C GLY A 400 16.03 -7.34 -20.97
N ALA A 401 16.23 -6.45 -19.99
CA ALA A 401 15.19 -6.03 -19.06
C ALA A 401 14.09 -5.22 -19.76
N ALA A 402 14.45 -4.27 -20.62
CA ALA A 402 13.49 -3.47 -21.38
C ALA A 402 12.57 -4.33 -22.27
N LEU A 403 13.13 -5.34 -22.93
CA LEU A 403 12.36 -6.30 -23.75
C LEU A 403 11.44 -7.21 -22.92
N ARG A 404 11.75 -7.38 -21.63
CA ARG A 404 10.98 -8.22 -20.71
C ARG A 404 9.87 -7.45 -20.00
N GLU A 405 10.18 -6.23 -19.53
CA GLU A 405 9.29 -5.38 -18.73
C GLU A 405 8.08 -4.87 -19.53
N GLN A 406 8.15 -4.85 -20.87
CA GLN A 406 7.08 -4.36 -21.74
C GLN A 406 7.01 -5.12 -23.07
N ASP A 407 5.84 -5.71 -23.36
CA ASP A 407 5.56 -6.27 -24.68
C ASP A 407 5.51 -5.17 -25.76
N GLY A 408 6.32 -5.34 -26.80
CA GLY A 408 6.44 -4.39 -27.91
C GLY A 408 7.54 -3.34 -27.78
N ALA A 409 8.40 -3.43 -26.76
CA ALA A 409 9.59 -2.58 -26.63
C ALA A 409 10.40 -2.56 -27.93
N GLN A 410 10.64 -1.36 -28.47
CA GLN A 410 11.34 -1.14 -29.74
C GLN A 410 12.82 -0.94 -29.47
N VAL A 411 13.48 -1.86 -28.76
CA VAL A 411 14.93 -1.75 -28.54
C VAL A 411 15.58 -1.84 -29.92
N PRO A 412 16.19 -0.77 -30.44
CA PRO A 412 16.85 -0.80 -31.73
C PRO A 412 17.90 -1.88 -31.64
N ASP A 413 17.97 -2.69 -32.68
CA ASP A 413 18.89 -3.80 -32.64
C ASP A 413 20.31 -3.31 -32.31
N SER A 414 20.80 -2.21 -32.92
CA SER A 414 22.16 -1.68 -32.68
C SER A 414 22.37 -1.05 -31.30
N TRP A 415 21.33 -0.87 -30.49
CA TRP A 415 21.37 -0.03 -29.29
C TRP A 415 22.45 -0.44 -28.28
N VAL A 416 22.61 -1.76 -28.06
CA VAL A 416 23.63 -2.28 -27.13
C VAL A 416 25.03 -2.00 -27.65
N ASP A 417 25.27 -2.21 -28.95
CA ASP A 417 26.57 -1.97 -29.57
C ASP A 417 26.88 -0.47 -29.69
N ASP A 418 25.89 0.35 -30.01
CA ASP A 418 26.03 1.82 -30.06
C ASP A 418 26.39 2.37 -28.68
N CYS A 419 25.72 1.91 -27.62
CA CYS A 419 26.05 2.28 -26.25
C CYS A 419 27.44 1.78 -25.84
N ALA A 420 27.79 0.54 -26.20
CA ALA A 420 29.08 -0.05 -25.90
C ALA A 420 30.23 0.70 -26.58
N ASP A 421 30.09 1.02 -27.86
CA ASP A 421 31.09 1.74 -28.64
C ASP A 421 31.22 3.19 -28.17
N ALA A 422 30.10 3.85 -27.85
CA ALA A 422 30.12 5.19 -27.26
C ALA A 422 30.81 5.20 -25.89
N PHE A 423 30.53 4.22 -25.02
CA PHE A 423 31.23 4.05 -23.74
C PHE A 423 32.73 3.85 -23.93
N LEU A 424 33.14 2.96 -24.85
CA LEU A 424 34.55 2.71 -25.13
C LEU A 424 35.25 3.95 -25.71
N ALA A 425 34.58 4.72 -26.57
CA ALA A 425 35.10 5.98 -27.09
C ALA A 425 35.32 7.01 -25.97
N GLY A 426 34.35 7.15 -25.07
CA GLY A 426 34.48 8.02 -23.89
C GLY A 426 35.61 7.59 -22.95
N TYR A 427 35.74 6.28 -22.73
CA TYR A 427 36.80 5.69 -21.92
C TYR A 427 38.20 5.95 -22.52
N ALA A 428 38.35 5.72 -23.83
CA ALA A 428 39.58 5.97 -24.58
C ALA A 428 39.97 7.45 -24.62
N GLY A 429 38.98 8.36 -24.59
CA GLY A 429 39.20 9.81 -24.52
C GLY A 429 39.93 10.28 -23.26
N VAL A 430 39.90 9.49 -22.18
CA VAL A 430 40.55 9.82 -20.89
C VAL A 430 41.76 8.94 -20.61
N ARG A 431 41.71 7.65 -20.97
CA ARG A 431 42.80 6.68 -20.79
C ARG A 431 43.23 6.13 -22.14
N ALA A 432 44.47 6.41 -22.53
CA ALA A 432 45.03 5.92 -23.79
C ALA A 432 45.11 4.38 -23.82
N GLY A 433 44.63 3.79 -24.92
CA GLY A 433 44.58 2.34 -25.15
C GLY A 433 43.27 1.98 -25.85
N THR A 434 43.30 0.91 -26.65
CA THR A 434 42.09 0.34 -27.27
C THR A 434 41.70 -0.93 -26.50
N VAL A 435 40.43 -1.04 -26.14
CA VAL A 435 39.89 -2.28 -25.57
C VAL A 435 39.61 -3.25 -26.71
N ASP A 436 40.33 -4.37 -26.72
CA ASP A 436 40.11 -5.44 -27.69
C ASP A 436 38.98 -6.37 -27.20
N ARG A 437 37.79 -6.10 -27.74
CA ARG A 437 36.54 -6.84 -27.53
C ARG A 437 36.66 -8.32 -27.94
N GLU A 438 37.59 -8.68 -28.83
CA GLU A 438 37.78 -10.05 -29.34
C GLU A 438 38.84 -10.83 -28.57
N SER A 439 39.59 -10.18 -27.66
CA SER A 439 40.63 -10.86 -26.89
C SER A 439 40.06 -11.97 -26.00
N PRO A 440 40.75 -13.12 -25.84
CA PRO A 440 40.27 -14.21 -24.99
C PRO A 440 39.96 -13.77 -23.56
N LEU A 441 40.74 -12.81 -23.04
CA LEU A 441 40.54 -12.26 -21.70
C LEU A 441 39.25 -11.42 -21.60
N PHE A 442 38.89 -10.63 -22.61
CA PHE A 442 37.63 -9.89 -22.63
C PHE A 442 36.44 -10.85 -22.64
N VAL A 443 36.46 -11.82 -23.55
CA VAL A 443 35.40 -12.82 -23.72
C VAL A 443 35.22 -13.64 -22.43
N ALA A 444 36.31 -14.06 -21.79
CA ALA A 444 36.24 -14.80 -20.53
C ALA A 444 35.72 -13.95 -19.37
N LEU A 445 36.07 -12.66 -19.27
CA LEU A 445 35.52 -11.77 -18.25
C LEU A 445 34.03 -11.48 -18.47
N TRP A 446 33.59 -11.42 -19.74
CA TRP A 446 32.17 -11.26 -20.07
C TRP A 446 31.39 -12.49 -19.62
N LEU A 447 31.92 -13.68 -19.92
CA LEU A 447 31.33 -14.93 -19.48
C LEU A 447 31.32 -15.06 -17.95
N ASP A 448 32.41 -14.70 -17.28
CA ASP A 448 32.52 -14.67 -15.80
C ASP A 448 31.35 -13.86 -15.20
N LYS A 449 31.10 -12.66 -15.71
CA LYS A 449 30.00 -11.80 -15.26
C LYS A 449 28.62 -12.37 -15.60
N ALA A 450 28.42 -12.88 -16.82
CA ALA A 450 27.14 -13.46 -17.23
C ALA A 450 26.79 -14.72 -16.41
N LEU A 451 27.75 -15.61 -16.16
CA LEU A 451 27.53 -16.80 -15.33
C LEU A 451 27.28 -16.43 -13.86
N TYR A 452 27.96 -15.40 -13.34
CA TYR A 452 27.66 -14.85 -12.03
C TYR A 452 26.19 -14.40 -11.93
N GLU A 453 25.69 -13.68 -12.94
CA GLU A 453 24.29 -13.26 -13.01
C GLU A 453 23.33 -14.46 -13.10
N VAL A 454 23.65 -15.50 -13.88
CA VAL A 454 22.86 -16.76 -13.91
C VAL A 454 22.72 -17.34 -12.51
N VAL A 455 23.84 -17.53 -11.79
CA VAL A 455 23.84 -18.07 -10.42
C VAL A 455 23.06 -17.16 -9.47
N TYR A 456 23.19 -15.83 -9.62
CA TYR A 456 22.47 -14.87 -8.79
C TYR A 456 20.95 -14.92 -9.03
N GLU A 457 20.50 -14.92 -10.29
CA GLU A 457 19.07 -14.96 -10.63
C GLU A 457 18.44 -16.31 -10.26
N MET A 458 19.14 -17.44 -10.46
CA MET A 458 18.66 -18.75 -10.01
C MET A 458 18.32 -18.78 -8.52
N ARG A 459 19.08 -18.04 -7.71
CA ARG A 459 18.93 -18.03 -6.25
C ARG A 459 17.91 -17.02 -5.75
N ASN A 460 17.72 -15.91 -6.47
CA ASN A 460 16.98 -14.75 -5.95
C ASN A 460 15.77 -14.34 -6.81
N ARG A 461 15.84 -14.51 -8.14
CA ARG A 461 14.78 -14.14 -9.09
C ARG A 461 14.75 -15.11 -10.29
N PRO A 462 14.30 -16.37 -10.10
CA PRO A 462 14.37 -17.40 -11.12
C PRO A 462 13.70 -17.02 -12.45
N ASP A 463 12.69 -16.15 -12.42
CA ASP A 463 12.02 -15.70 -13.63
C ASP A 463 12.93 -14.83 -14.52
N TRP A 464 13.90 -14.09 -13.95
CA TRP A 464 14.85 -13.22 -14.68
C TRP A 464 15.99 -13.98 -15.36
N LEU A 465 16.06 -15.30 -15.16
CA LEU A 465 17.15 -16.17 -15.58
C LEU A 465 17.44 -16.14 -17.09
N ALA A 466 16.43 -15.88 -17.91
CA ALA A 466 16.55 -15.90 -19.37
C ALA A 466 17.58 -14.87 -19.91
N ILE A 467 17.66 -13.69 -19.28
CA ILE A 467 18.55 -12.59 -19.73
C ILE A 467 20.03 -13.03 -19.67
N PRO A 468 20.57 -13.43 -18.51
CA PRO A 468 21.96 -13.88 -18.43
C PRO A 468 22.23 -15.23 -19.09
N VAL A 469 21.25 -16.16 -19.12
CA VAL A 469 21.39 -17.44 -19.84
C VAL A 469 21.57 -17.23 -21.34
N ASN A 470 20.74 -16.37 -21.96
CA ASN A 470 20.84 -16.09 -23.39
C ASN A 470 22.15 -15.40 -23.75
N ALA A 471 22.64 -14.49 -22.90
CA ALA A 471 23.95 -13.86 -23.09
C ALA A 471 25.09 -14.89 -23.06
N SER A 472 25.09 -15.83 -22.10
CA SER A 472 26.08 -16.92 -22.05
C SER A 472 26.00 -17.85 -23.27
N ARG A 473 24.79 -18.18 -23.73
CA ARG A 473 24.57 -19.03 -24.92
C ARG A 473 25.06 -18.36 -26.20
N ARG A 474 24.76 -17.07 -26.41
CA ARG A 474 25.24 -16.31 -27.58
C ARG A 474 26.77 -16.35 -27.66
N LEU A 475 27.44 -16.14 -26.53
CA LEU A 475 28.90 -16.12 -26.46
C LEU A 475 29.55 -17.49 -26.73
N LEU A 476 28.98 -18.57 -26.18
CA LEU A 476 29.54 -19.93 -26.31
C LEU A 476 29.09 -20.65 -27.58
N GLY A 477 27.99 -20.23 -28.20
CA GLY A 477 27.46 -20.80 -29.44
C GLY A 477 28.13 -20.28 -30.72
N SER A 478 28.78 -19.12 -30.67
CA SER A 478 29.61 -18.61 -31.76
C SER A 478 30.98 -19.32 -31.77
N ASN A 479 31.17 -20.29 -32.68
CA ASN A 479 32.41 -21.06 -32.83
C ASN A 479 33.68 -20.18 -32.89
N GLY A 480 34.43 -20.10 -31.79
CA GLY A 480 35.91 -19.99 -31.74
C GLY A 480 36.62 -18.85 -32.49
N ALA A 481 35.93 -17.90 -33.11
CA ALA A 481 36.51 -16.73 -33.76
C ALA A 481 35.78 -15.50 -33.22
N GLY A 482 36.49 -14.69 -32.44
CA GLY A 482 35.98 -13.45 -31.87
C GLY A 482 35.45 -12.53 -32.95
N ILE A 483 34.14 -12.46 -33.09
CA ILE A 483 33.44 -11.37 -33.76
C ILE A 483 32.30 -11.01 -32.81
N LEU A 484 32.46 -9.89 -32.10
CA LEU A 484 31.32 -9.17 -31.54
C LEU A 484 30.65 -8.44 -32.69
N ALA A 485 29.82 -9.16 -33.45
CA ALA A 485 29.02 -8.61 -34.52
C ALA A 485 27.57 -8.49 -34.06
N GLY A 486 27.07 -7.26 -34.13
CA GLY A 486 25.73 -6.95 -34.56
C GLY A 486 24.65 -7.42 -33.61
N ALA A 487 24.36 -6.55 -32.65
CA ALA A 487 22.98 -6.34 -32.29
C ALA A 487 22.27 -5.79 -33.56
N ALA A 488 21.77 -6.70 -34.43
CA ALA A 488 20.73 -6.57 -35.46
C ALA A 488 20.74 -7.68 -36.51
N SER A 489 19.62 -8.40 -36.60
CA SER A 489 19.20 -9.24 -37.73
C SER A 489 20.29 -10.05 -38.47
N GLU A 490 20.56 -11.27 -38.01
CA GLU A 490 20.86 -12.39 -38.92
C GLU A 490 19.68 -13.36 -38.93
N GLY A 491 18.52 -12.83 -39.36
CA GLY A 491 17.59 -13.60 -40.16
C GLY A 491 18.07 -13.51 -41.61
N ASN A 492 18.24 -14.66 -42.25
CA ASN A 492 18.38 -14.85 -43.70
C ASN A 492 19.77 -14.55 -44.33
N GLU A 493 20.65 -15.57 -44.33
CA GLU A 493 21.41 -16.11 -45.49
C GLU A 493 22.79 -16.67 -45.10
N MET A 494 22.82 -17.94 -44.71
CA MET A 494 23.96 -18.83 -44.93
C MET A 494 23.44 -20.13 -45.55
N THR A 495 23.31 -20.11 -46.87
CA THR A 495 23.19 -21.32 -47.69
C THR A 495 24.50 -22.10 -47.59
N GLY A 496 24.52 -23.10 -46.70
CA GLY A 496 25.60 -24.06 -46.56
C GLY A 496 25.05 -25.37 -46.02
N SER A 497 24.61 -26.23 -46.94
CA SER A 497 23.90 -27.49 -46.70
C SER A 497 24.44 -28.34 -45.55
N ALA A 498 23.65 -28.44 -44.49
CA ALA A 498 23.45 -29.69 -43.77
C ALA A 498 21.95 -29.78 -43.43
N GLN A 499 21.17 -30.33 -44.37
CA GLN A 499 19.84 -30.84 -44.08
C GLN A 499 19.95 -31.80 -42.90
N THR A 500 19.30 -31.46 -41.80
CA THR A 500 18.61 -32.47 -41.01
C THR A 500 17.17 -32.01 -40.86
N ASP A 501 16.32 -32.46 -41.78
CA ASP A 501 14.86 -32.48 -41.60
C ASP A 501 14.58 -33.02 -40.20
N ARG A 502 14.25 -32.14 -39.25
CA ARG A 502 13.39 -32.57 -38.15
C ARG A 502 11.98 -32.54 -38.72
N PRO A 503 11.22 -33.64 -38.68
CA PRO A 503 9.80 -33.57 -38.98
C PRO A 503 9.18 -32.49 -38.09
N GLY A 504 8.22 -31.72 -38.61
CA GLY A 504 7.42 -30.75 -37.86
C GLY A 504 6.63 -31.43 -36.73
N ALA A 505 7.35 -31.81 -35.68
CA ALA A 505 6.86 -32.50 -34.51
C ALA A 505 6.60 -31.46 -33.42
N PRO A 506 5.49 -31.59 -32.67
CA PRO A 506 5.20 -30.67 -31.58
C PRO A 506 6.32 -30.60 -30.54
N LEU A 507 6.52 -29.42 -29.94
CA LEU A 507 7.40 -29.25 -28.78
C LEU A 507 6.99 -30.24 -27.67
N PRO A 508 7.89 -31.10 -27.16
CA PRO A 508 7.50 -32.19 -26.26
C PRO A 508 7.03 -31.68 -24.90
N VAL A 509 5.95 -32.28 -24.38
CA VAL A 509 5.43 -32.07 -23.02
C VAL A 509 5.17 -33.44 -22.40
N ASP A 510 5.56 -33.64 -21.14
CA ASP A 510 5.33 -34.91 -20.48
C ASP A 510 3.84 -35.15 -20.14
N ALA A 511 3.47 -36.41 -20.00
CA ALA A 511 2.07 -36.81 -19.82
C ALA A 511 1.44 -36.33 -18.50
N ASP A 512 2.24 -36.15 -17.43
CA ASP A 512 1.72 -35.65 -16.14
C ASP A 512 1.39 -34.17 -16.26
N THR A 513 2.27 -33.40 -16.89
CA THR A 513 2.02 -31.98 -17.20
C THR A 513 0.79 -31.83 -18.10
N LEU A 514 0.66 -32.60 -19.18
CA LEU A 514 -0.54 -32.58 -20.03
C LEU A 514 -1.80 -32.94 -19.26
N GLY A 515 -1.74 -33.92 -18.36
CA GLY A 515 -2.85 -34.31 -17.50
C GLY A 515 -3.26 -33.18 -16.54
N ARG A 516 -2.30 -32.47 -15.92
CA ARG A 516 -2.59 -31.32 -15.06
C ARG A 516 -3.13 -30.15 -15.85
N ILE A 517 -2.57 -29.84 -17.02
CA ILE A 517 -3.06 -28.78 -17.91
C ILE A 517 -4.49 -29.06 -18.34
N ALA A 518 -4.76 -30.27 -18.85
CA ALA A 518 -6.10 -30.67 -19.27
C ALA A 518 -7.10 -30.58 -18.12
N ASN A 519 -6.70 -30.93 -16.91
CA ASN A 519 -7.58 -30.82 -15.77
C ASN A 519 -7.66 -29.41 -15.21
N GLY A 520 -6.84 -28.44 -15.60
CA GLY A 520 -6.77 -27.09 -15.03
C GLY A 520 -6.08 -27.01 -13.66
N GLU A 521 -5.07 -27.85 -13.45
CA GLU A 521 -4.35 -28.05 -12.19
C GLU A 521 -2.90 -27.54 -12.24
N HIS A 522 -2.53 -26.83 -13.31
CA HIS A 522 -1.19 -26.31 -13.52
C HIS A 522 -1.13 -24.81 -13.24
N HIS A 523 -0.08 -24.35 -12.55
CA HIS A 523 0.08 -22.94 -12.17
C HIS A 523 0.43 -22.01 -13.35
N ALA A 524 0.96 -22.57 -14.43
CA ALA A 524 1.36 -21.83 -15.63
C ALA A 524 0.77 -22.50 -16.89
N PRO A 525 -0.54 -22.37 -17.18
CA PRO A 525 -1.14 -22.99 -18.35
C PRO A 525 -0.60 -22.42 -19.67
N HIS A 526 -0.25 -21.13 -19.69
CA HIS A 526 0.35 -20.42 -20.83
C HIS A 526 1.74 -20.95 -21.23
N SER A 527 2.43 -21.74 -20.39
CA SER A 527 3.70 -22.36 -20.77
C SER A 527 3.53 -23.61 -21.65
N VAL A 528 2.29 -24.10 -21.80
CA VAL A 528 1.96 -25.30 -22.58
C VAL A 528 0.90 -24.99 -23.63
N LEU A 529 -0.16 -24.28 -23.25
CA LEU A 529 -1.26 -23.88 -24.13
C LEU A 529 -0.92 -22.58 -24.85
N GLY A 530 -1.64 -22.31 -25.95
CA GLY A 530 -1.33 -21.21 -26.85
C GLY A 530 -0.27 -21.59 -27.88
N ALA A 531 0.36 -20.58 -28.46
CA ALA A 531 1.37 -20.75 -29.51
C ALA A 531 2.79 -20.61 -28.94
N HIS A 532 3.63 -21.59 -29.26
CA HIS A 532 5.01 -21.68 -28.81
C HIS A 532 5.94 -21.86 -30.01
N LEU A 533 6.88 -20.93 -30.16
CA LEU A 533 7.87 -20.95 -31.24
C LEU A 533 9.03 -21.89 -30.86
N ASP A 534 9.43 -22.80 -31.74
CA ASP A 534 10.61 -23.63 -31.56
C ASP A 534 11.88 -22.97 -32.14
N ASP A 535 13.05 -23.53 -31.82
CA ASP A 535 14.36 -23.04 -32.30
C ASP A 535 14.53 -23.11 -33.84
N TYR A 536 13.65 -23.83 -34.54
CA TYR A 536 13.65 -24.01 -35.99
C TYR A 536 12.64 -23.10 -36.70
N GLY A 537 11.87 -22.30 -35.94
CA GLY A 537 10.87 -21.37 -36.44
C GLY A 537 9.46 -21.98 -36.63
N HIS A 538 9.22 -23.24 -36.28
CA HIS A 538 7.88 -23.81 -36.30
C HIS A 538 7.09 -23.32 -35.08
N VAL A 539 5.78 -23.18 -35.25
CA VAL A 539 4.88 -22.78 -34.17
C VAL A 539 4.05 -23.97 -33.73
N THR A 540 4.29 -24.46 -32.52
CA THR A 540 3.43 -25.46 -31.88
C THR A 540 2.25 -24.72 -31.24
N VAL A 541 1.02 -25.00 -31.69
CA VAL A 541 -0.21 -24.48 -31.09
C VAL A 541 -0.88 -25.59 -30.29
N ARG A 542 -1.16 -25.34 -29.02
CA ARG A 542 -1.93 -26.23 -28.14
C ARG A 542 -3.17 -25.56 -27.58
N THR A 543 -4.23 -26.34 -27.43
CA THR A 543 -5.49 -25.90 -26.81
C THR A 543 -6.15 -27.05 -26.04
N VAL A 544 -6.96 -26.72 -25.04
CA VAL A 544 -7.80 -27.70 -24.32
C VAL A 544 -9.22 -27.58 -24.83
N LYS A 545 -9.73 -28.64 -25.45
CA LYS A 545 -11.13 -28.79 -25.87
C LYS A 545 -11.63 -30.19 -25.55
N HIS A 546 -12.15 -30.33 -24.33
CA HIS A 546 -12.71 -31.60 -23.87
C HIS A 546 -13.90 -32.00 -24.73
N LEU A 547 -14.01 -33.28 -25.07
CA LEU A 547 -15.13 -33.84 -25.84
C LEU A 547 -15.29 -33.31 -27.28
N ALA A 548 -14.38 -32.46 -27.78
CA ALA A 548 -14.38 -32.07 -29.19
C ALA A 548 -14.15 -33.28 -30.10
N GLU A 549 -14.80 -33.31 -31.27
CA GLU A 549 -14.59 -34.34 -32.31
C GLU A 549 -13.46 -33.94 -33.26
N ALA A 550 -13.33 -32.65 -33.54
CA ALA A 550 -12.29 -32.10 -34.39
C ALA A 550 -11.94 -30.67 -33.96
N VAL A 551 -10.65 -30.35 -34.04
CA VAL A 551 -10.12 -29.00 -33.83
C VAL A 551 -9.17 -28.65 -34.98
N SER A 552 -9.20 -27.41 -35.45
CA SER A 552 -8.29 -26.92 -36.48
C SER A 552 -7.83 -25.50 -36.15
N VAL A 553 -6.57 -25.19 -36.43
CA VAL A 553 -6.03 -23.83 -36.34
C VAL A 553 -6.29 -23.10 -37.67
N VAL A 554 -6.95 -21.95 -37.61
CA VAL A 554 -7.30 -21.13 -38.76
C VAL A 554 -6.42 -19.89 -38.77
N THR A 555 -5.64 -19.70 -39.83
CA THR A 555 -4.79 -18.52 -40.07
C THR A 555 -5.24 -17.82 -41.35
N SER A 556 -4.65 -16.67 -41.66
CA SER A 556 -4.85 -15.99 -42.96
C SER A 556 -4.39 -16.84 -44.16
N ALA A 557 -3.49 -17.80 -43.96
CA ALA A 557 -2.96 -18.68 -45.00
C ALA A 557 -3.82 -19.95 -45.22
N GLY A 558 -4.68 -20.31 -44.26
CA GLY A 558 -5.53 -21.50 -44.34
C GLY A 558 -5.81 -22.15 -42.99
N SER A 559 -6.44 -23.33 -43.04
CA SER A 559 -6.81 -24.13 -41.86
C SER A 559 -5.95 -25.39 -41.76
N VAL A 560 -5.40 -25.66 -40.58
CA VAL A 560 -4.56 -26.82 -40.27
C VAL A 560 -5.26 -27.68 -39.20
N PRO A 561 -5.57 -28.96 -39.46
CA PRO A 561 -6.20 -29.82 -38.46
C PRO A 561 -5.23 -30.11 -37.31
N MET A 562 -5.75 -30.12 -36.08
CA MET A 562 -5.01 -30.48 -34.87
C MET A 562 -5.18 -31.97 -34.57
N GLU A 563 -4.14 -32.59 -34.02
CA GLU A 563 -4.18 -33.95 -33.51
C GLU A 563 -4.53 -33.95 -32.01
N HIS A 564 -5.31 -34.93 -31.57
CA HIS A 564 -5.57 -35.13 -30.14
C HIS A 564 -4.32 -35.73 -29.50
N GLU A 565 -3.70 -35.00 -28.57
CA GLU A 565 -2.45 -35.39 -27.93
C GLU A 565 -2.73 -36.26 -26.69
N ALA A 566 -3.45 -35.72 -25.71
CA ALA A 566 -3.90 -36.45 -24.52
C ALA A 566 -4.98 -35.67 -23.75
N HIS A 567 -5.88 -36.36 -23.04
CA HIS A 567 -6.81 -35.78 -22.06
C HIS A 567 -7.71 -34.61 -22.52
N GLY A 568 -7.81 -34.37 -23.83
CA GLY A 568 -8.55 -33.23 -24.40
C GLY A 568 -7.66 -32.05 -24.82
N VAL A 569 -6.34 -32.18 -24.67
CA VAL A 569 -5.35 -31.32 -25.31
C VAL A 569 -5.22 -31.70 -26.78
N TRP A 570 -5.31 -30.69 -27.64
CA TRP A 570 -5.11 -30.78 -29.08
C TRP A 570 -3.87 -30.00 -29.47
N VAL A 571 -3.12 -30.50 -30.47
CA VAL A 571 -1.86 -29.91 -30.91
C VAL A 571 -1.77 -29.85 -32.44
N ALA A 572 -1.23 -28.75 -32.96
CA ALA A 572 -0.80 -28.64 -34.36
C ALA A 572 0.55 -27.94 -34.43
N VAL A 573 1.30 -28.25 -35.47
CA VAL A 573 2.53 -27.53 -35.83
C VAL A 573 2.23 -26.73 -37.09
N LEU A 574 2.45 -25.42 -37.02
CA LEU A 574 2.33 -24.52 -38.16
C LEU A 574 3.72 -24.24 -38.73
N GLU A 575 3.78 -24.21 -40.06
CA GLU A 575 4.92 -23.66 -40.77
C GLU A 575 4.98 -22.13 -40.56
N PRO A 576 6.18 -21.54 -40.36
CA PRO A 576 6.30 -20.11 -40.21
C PRO A 576 5.86 -19.38 -41.49
N LEU A 577 4.84 -18.52 -41.37
CA LEU A 577 4.50 -17.57 -42.44
C LEU A 577 5.55 -16.46 -42.54
N GLN A 578 6.18 -16.14 -41.42
CA GLN A 578 7.32 -15.24 -41.29
C GLN A 578 8.25 -15.82 -40.20
N GLN A 579 9.55 -15.87 -40.48
CA GLN A 579 10.53 -16.42 -39.55
C GLN A 579 10.51 -15.66 -38.21
N GLY A 580 10.49 -16.38 -37.10
CA GLY A 580 10.50 -15.80 -35.75
C GLY A 580 9.16 -15.24 -35.25
N HIS A 581 8.07 -15.37 -36.03
CA HIS A 581 6.78 -14.76 -35.69
C HIS A 581 5.67 -15.81 -35.54
N VAL A 582 4.89 -15.68 -34.47
CA VAL A 582 3.64 -16.42 -34.30
C VAL A 582 2.57 -15.75 -35.16
N PRO A 583 1.96 -16.46 -36.13
CA PRO A 583 0.89 -15.89 -36.94
C PRO A 583 -0.36 -15.64 -36.09
N ASP A 584 -1.15 -14.64 -36.48
CA ASP A 584 -2.49 -14.48 -35.94
C ASP A 584 -3.37 -15.68 -36.31
N TYR A 585 -4.09 -16.26 -35.34
CA TYR A 585 -4.87 -17.48 -35.55
C TYR A 585 -6.18 -17.51 -34.74
N ARG A 586 -7.11 -18.35 -35.21
CA ARG A 586 -8.34 -18.76 -34.50
C ARG A 586 -8.41 -20.27 -34.43
N LEU A 587 -9.32 -20.79 -33.63
CA LEU A 587 -9.62 -22.21 -33.56
C LEU A 587 -10.99 -22.48 -34.16
N SER A 588 -11.09 -23.46 -35.05
CA SER A 588 -12.36 -24.02 -35.50
C SER A 588 -12.60 -25.33 -34.75
N VAL A 589 -13.60 -25.34 -33.87
CA VAL A 589 -13.91 -26.46 -32.97
C VAL A 589 -15.25 -27.07 -33.35
N THR A 590 -15.31 -28.40 -33.44
CA THR A 590 -16.55 -29.15 -33.70
C THR A 590 -16.85 -30.10 -32.54
N TYR A 591 -18.06 -30.02 -31.99
CA TYR A 591 -18.56 -30.90 -30.94
C TYR A 591 -19.64 -31.86 -31.49
N PRO A 592 -19.89 -33.00 -30.81
CA PRO A 592 -20.87 -33.99 -31.29
C PRO A 592 -22.25 -33.39 -31.55
N GLY A 593 -22.72 -33.48 -32.79
CA GLY A 593 -24.04 -33.00 -33.20
C GLY A 593 -24.19 -31.48 -33.33
N ALA A 594 -23.08 -30.72 -33.30
CA ALA A 594 -23.05 -29.28 -33.51
C ALA A 594 -22.24 -28.89 -34.76
N ASP A 595 -22.57 -27.75 -35.35
CA ASP A 595 -21.76 -27.16 -36.42
C ASP A 595 -20.42 -26.64 -35.87
N ALA A 596 -19.40 -26.53 -36.73
CA ALA A 596 -18.10 -26.00 -36.34
C ALA A 596 -18.20 -24.52 -35.92
N VAL A 597 -17.64 -24.17 -34.78
CA VAL A 597 -17.60 -22.80 -34.25
C VAL A 597 -16.17 -22.27 -34.28
N THR A 598 -16.00 -21.05 -34.81
CA THR A 598 -14.71 -20.34 -34.76
C THR A 598 -14.63 -19.53 -33.47
N VAL A 599 -13.59 -19.78 -32.68
CA VAL A 599 -13.31 -19.10 -31.42
C VAL A 599 -11.86 -18.60 -31.40
N ASP A 600 -11.58 -17.61 -30.57
CA ASP A 600 -10.19 -17.23 -30.29
C ASP A 600 -9.64 -18.03 -29.10
N GLU A 601 -8.31 -18.03 -28.98
CA GLU A 601 -7.58 -18.85 -27.99
C GLU A 601 -7.15 -17.99 -26.80
N PRO A 602 -7.70 -18.19 -25.58
CA PRO A 602 -7.27 -17.46 -24.36
C PRO A 602 -5.76 -17.46 -24.12
N TYR A 603 -5.07 -18.58 -24.34
CA TYR A 603 -3.68 -18.76 -23.92
C TYR A 603 -2.64 -18.15 -24.87
N ARG A 604 -3.06 -17.45 -25.93
CA ARG A 604 -2.15 -16.70 -26.81
C ARG A 604 -1.87 -15.27 -26.33
N TYR A 605 -2.59 -14.81 -25.31
CA TYR A 605 -2.53 -13.44 -24.82
C TYR A 605 -1.46 -13.28 -23.73
N LEU A 606 -0.76 -12.15 -23.78
CA LEU A 606 0.25 -11.75 -22.80
C LEU A 606 -0.40 -11.35 -21.46
N PRO A 607 0.35 -11.27 -20.36
CA PRO A 607 -0.13 -10.78 -19.07
C PRO A 607 -0.84 -9.43 -19.20
N THR A 608 -2.05 -9.34 -18.65
CA THR A 608 -2.84 -8.09 -18.62
C THR A 608 -2.51 -7.21 -17.41
N VAL A 609 -1.78 -7.75 -16.44
CA VAL A 609 -1.31 -7.04 -15.23
C VAL A 609 0.19 -6.74 -15.37
N GLY A 610 0.57 -5.46 -15.23
CA GLY A 610 1.95 -5.01 -15.41
C GLY A 610 2.84 -5.23 -14.18
N GLU A 611 4.16 -5.22 -14.38
CA GLU A 611 5.13 -5.45 -13.28
C GLU A 611 5.10 -4.37 -12.19
N VAL A 612 4.81 -3.11 -12.56
CA VAL A 612 4.65 -2.00 -11.61
C VAL A 612 3.44 -2.24 -10.71
N ASP A 613 2.34 -2.74 -11.26
CA ASP A 613 1.13 -3.03 -10.51
C ASP A 613 1.38 -4.16 -9.52
N LEU A 614 2.02 -5.25 -9.96
CA LEU A 614 2.44 -6.36 -9.10
C LEU A 614 3.35 -5.90 -7.95
N HIS A 615 4.28 -4.98 -8.24
CA HIS A 615 5.16 -4.40 -7.22
C HIS A 615 4.37 -3.58 -6.18
N LEU A 616 3.48 -2.69 -6.61
CA LEU A 616 2.67 -1.86 -5.72
C LEU A 616 1.66 -2.70 -4.90
N ILE A 617 1.12 -3.76 -5.49
CA ILE A 617 0.29 -4.75 -4.77
C ILE A 617 1.11 -5.41 -3.66
N GLY A 618 2.34 -5.86 -3.97
CA GLY A 618 3.23 -6.48 -2.98
C GLY A 618 3.68 -5.53 -1.86
N GLU A 619 3.77 -4.22 -2.11
CA GLU A 619 4.02 -3.22 -1.07
C GLU A 619 2.77 -2.84 -0.26
N GLY A 620 1.58 -3.19 -0.76
CA GLY A 620 0.29 -2.77 -0.21
C GLY A 620 0.04 -1.26 -0.36
N ARG A 621 0.37 -0.68 -1.52
CA ARG A 621 0.33 0.77 -1.79
C ARG A 621 -0.29 1.13 -3.15
N HIS A 622 -1.05 0.22 -3.74
CA HIS A 622 -1.69 0.43 -5.03
C HIS A 622 -3.01 1.20 -4.86
N GLU A 623 -2.96 2.54 -4.93
CA GLU A 623 -4.11 3.44 -4.68
C GLU A 623 -5.29 3.18 -5.65
N LYS A 624 -5.05 2.63 -6.85
CA LYS A 624 -6.09 2.30 -7.86
C LYS A 624 -6.22 0.79 -8.14
N LEU A 625 -6.22 -0.02 -7.08
CA LEU A 625 -6.17 -1.49 -7.18
C LEU A 625 -7.27 -2.09 -8.08
N TRP A 626 -8.46 -1.47 -8.11
CA TRP A 626 -9.61 -1.89 -8.90
C TRP A 626 -9.43 -1.72 -10.41
N GLU A 627 -8.44 -0.96 -10.88
CA GLU A 627 -8.15 -0.87 -12.32
C GLU A 627 -7.34 -2.08 -12.82
N VAL A 628 -6.83 -2.91 -11.90
CA VAL A 628 -5.90 -4.02 -12.19
C VAL A 628 -6.46 -5.38 -11.80
N LEU A 629 -6.99 -5.52 -10.58
CA LEU A 629 -7.61 -6.76 -10.12
C LEU A 629 -9.12 -6.74 -10.35
N GLY A 630 -9.72 -7.92 -10.48
CA GLY A 630 -11.14 -8.10 -10.80
C GLY A 630 -11.35 -8.52 -12.25
N ALA A 631 -12.49 -8.11 -12.83
CA ALA A 631 -12.86 -8.42 -14.21
C ALA A 631 -12.99 -7.14 -15.05
N HIS A 632 -12.20 -7.02 -16.12
CA HIS A 632 -12.17 -5.85 -17.00
C HIS A 632 -12.39 -6.21 -18.45
N VAL A 633 -13.33 -5.53 -19.10
CA VAL A 633 -13.52 -5.66 -20.55
C VAL A 633 -12.28 -5.08 -21.26
N GLN A 634 -11.75 -5.82 -22.23
CA GLN A 634 -10.60 -5.43 -23.05
C GLN A 634 -10.91 -5.60 -24.53
N HIS A 635 -10.32 -4.72 -25.35
CA HIS A 635 -10.53 -4.69 -26.80
C HIS A 635 -9.18 -4.77 -27.53
N TYR A 636 -8.99 -5.82 -28.32
CA TYR A 636 -7.78 -6.04 -29.12
C TYR A 636 -8.07 -5.97 -30.62
N LYS A 637 -7.17 -5.32 -31.35
CA LYS A 637 -7.20 -5.32 -32.83
C LYS A 637 -6.53 -6.58 -33.36
N SER A 638 -7.15 -7.24 -34.33
CA SER A 638 -6.61 -8.46 -34.95
C SER A 638 -6.88 -8.52 -36.45
N SER A 639 -5.95 -9.15 -37.18
CA SER A 639 -6.04 -9.31 -38.64
C SER A 639 -7.16 -10.26 -39.07
N LEU A 640 -7.64 -11.09 -38.15
CA LEU A 640 -8.77 -12.00 -38.33
C LEU A 640 -10.08 -11.46 -37.73
N GLY A 641 -10.15 -10.14 -37.50
CA GLY A 641 -11.27 -9.45 -36.88
C GLY A 641 -10.97 -9.08 -35.42
N ASP A 642 -11.46 -7.91 -35.00
CA ASP A 642 -11.29 -7.41 -33.62
C ASP A 642 -11.79 -8.43 -32.58
N VAL A 643 -11.14 -8.43 -31.42
CA VAL A 643 -11.42 -9.35 -30.32
C VAL A 643 -11.80 -8.57 -29.08
N ASP A 644 -13.02 -8.79 -28.63
CA ASP A 644 -13.51 -8.33 -27.34
C ASP A 644 -13.47 -9.50 -26.36
N GLY A 645 -13.13 -9.22 -25.11
CA GLY A 645 -13.12 -10.23 -24.06
C GLY A 645 -12.95 -9.60 -22.68
N VAL A 646 -12.69 -10.44 -21.69
CA VAL A 646 -12.53 -10.00 -20.31
C VAL A 646 -11.23 -10.52 -19.73
N SER A 647 -10.44 -9.61 -19.16
CA SER A 647 -9.31 -9.93 -18.28
C SER A 647 -9.83 -10.24 -16.89
N PHE A 648 -9.35 -11.31 -16.28
CA PHE A 648 -9.66 -11.68 -14.91
C PHE A 648 -8.37 -11.78 -14.11
N ALA A 649 -8.27 -11.08 -12.99
CA ALA A 649 -7.12 -11.14 -12.10
C ALA A 649 -7.55 -11.23 -10.62
N VAL A 650 -6.95 -12.16 -9.88
CA VAL A 650 -7.31 -12.42 -8.46
C VAL A 650 -6.08 -12.73 -7.61
N TRP A 651 -6.05 -12.21 -6.39
CA TRP A 651 -5.00 -12.51 -5.41
C TRP A 651 -5.35 -13.77 -4.61
N ALA A 652 -4.53 -14.81 -4.77
CA ALA A 652 -4.69 -16.11 -4.10
C ALA A 652 -3.31 -16.79 -3.92
N PRO A 653 -2.45 -16.25 -3.03
CA PRO A 653 -1.03 -16.62 -2.96
C PRO A 653 -0.77 -18.08 -2.55
N ASN A 654 -1.68 -18.72 -1.80
CA ASN A 654 -1.51 -20.11 -1.37
C ASN A 654 -2.13 -21.13 -2.35
N ALA A 655 -2.78 -20.66 -3.43
CA ALA A 655 -3.42 -21.54 -4.39
C ALA A 655 -2.40 -22.38 -5.17
N GLN A 656 -2.74 -23.62 -5.48
CA GLN A 656 -1.96 -24.48 -6.38
C GLN A 656 -2.33 -24.23 -7.85
N ALA A 657 -3.58 -23.87 -8.09
CA ALA A 657 -4.15 -23.55 -9.39
C ALA A 657 -5.42 -22.72 -9.19
N VAL A 658 -5.72 -21.84 -10.13
CA VAL A 658 -6.97 -21.08 -10.17
C VAL A 658 -7.60 -21.24 -11.55
N ARG A 659 -8.94 -21.33 -11.58
CA ARG A 659 -9.73 -21.35 -12.80
C ARG A 659 -10.84 -20.33 -12.70
N ILE A 660 -11.37 -19.95 -13.85
CA ILE A 660 -12.60 -19.19 -13.92
C ILE A 660 -13.71 -20.00 -14.55
N LYS A 661 -14.88 -19.96 -13.92
CA LYS A 661 -16.10 -20.56 -14.45
C LYS A 661 -17.22 -19.55 -14.51
N GLY A 662 -18.10 -19.70 -15.49
CA GLY A 662 -19.22 -18.80 -15.69
C GLY A 662 -20.12 -19.24 -16.82
N ASP A 663 -21.04 -18.37 -17.21
CA ASP A 663 -22.02 -18.67 -18.28
C ASP A 663 -21.35 -19.04 -19.60
N PHE A 664 -20.20 -18.41 -19.90
CA PHE A 664 -19.45 -18.56 -21.14
C PHE A 664 -18.74 -19.92 -21.31
N ASN A 665 -18.58 -20.69 -20.23
CA ASN A 665 -17.98 -22.03 -20.27
C ASN A 665 -18.85 -23.10 -19.61
N GLY A 666 -20.17 -22.85 -19.51
CA GLY A 666 -21.12 -23.81 -18.93
C GLY A 666 -20.83 -24.14 -17.47
N TRP A 667 -20.19 -23.22 -16.73
CA TRP A 667 -19.75 -23.39 -15.35
C TRP A 667 -18.70 -24.51 -15.15
N ASP A 668 -17.91 -24.82 -16.18
CA ASP A 668 -16.75 -25.73 -16.13
C ASP A 668 -15.44 -24.96 -16.31
N GLY A 669 -14.70 -24.74 -15.21
CA GLY A 669 -13.48 -23.94 -15.24
C GLY A 669 -12.28 -24.62 -15.90
N ARG A 670 -12.35 -25.91 -16.28
CA ARG A 670 -11.21 -26.64 -16.84
C ARG A 670 -10.70 -26.06 -18.15
N GLU A 671 -11.57 -25.40 -18.93
CA GLU A 671 -11.17 -24.74 -20.17
C GLU A 671 -10.43 -23.41 -19.95
N ASN A 672 -10.63 -22.75 -18.80
CA ASN A 672 -10.11 -21.41 -18.51
C ASN A 672 -9.34 -21.37 -17.17
N SER A 673 -8.13 -21.90 -17.19
CA SER A 673 -7.20 -21.90 -16.05
C SER A 673 -6.30 -20.67 -16.06
N LEU A 674 -6.12 -20.02 -14.92
CA LEU A 674 -5.31 -18.81 -14.79
C LEU A 674 -3.82 -19.15 -14.66
N ARG A 675 -2.94 -18.25 -15.12
CA ARG A 675 -1.51 -18.30 -14.80
C ARG A 675 -1.21 -17.57 -13.50
N SER A 676 -0.28 -18.09 -12.72
CA SER A 676 0.33 -17.37 -11.61
C SER A 676 1.38 -16.38 -12.12
N LEU A 677 1.33 -15.14 -11.64
CA LEU A 677 2.29 -14.07 -11.94
C LEU A 677 3.40 -14.02 -10.87
N GLY A 678 4.05 -15.17 -10.66
CA GLY A 678 5.21 -15.32 -9.78
C GLY A 678 4.91 -15.12 -8.29
N SER A 679 5.85 -14.48 -7.58
CA SER A 679 5.79 -14.33 -6.12
C SER A 679 4.75 -13.31 -5.61
N SER A 680 4.08 -12.59 -6.52
CA SER A 680 3.00 -11.64 -6.18
C SER A 680 1.77 -12.33 -5.59
N GLY A 681 1.57 -13.61 -5.89
CA GLY A 681 0.36 -14.35 -5.55
C GLY A 681 -0.87 -13.97 -6.39
N VAL A 682 -0.70 -13.15 -7.43
CA VAL A 682 -1.76 -12.78 -8.39
C VAL A 682 -1.87 -13.86 -9.47
N TRP A 683 -3.11 -14.20 -9.80
CA TRP A 683 -3.48 -15.13 -10.87
C TRP A 683 -4.25 -14.38 -11.93
N GLU A 684 -3.98 -14.64 -13.21
CA GLU A 684 -4.62 -13.90 -14.29
C GLU A 684 -4.89 -14.74 -15.56
N ILE A 685 -5.93 -14.36 -16.31
CA ILE A 685 -6.23 -14.81 -17.67
C ILE A 685 -7.06 -13.76 -18.43
N PHE A 686 -6.81 -13.60 -19.73
CA PHE A 686 -7.74 -12.97 -20.66
C PHE A 686 -8.60 -14.02 -21.38
N VAL A 687 -9.93 -13.88 -21.33
CA VAL A 687 -10.88 -14.78 -22.00
C VAL A 687 -11.62 -14.05 -23.12
N PRO A 688 -11.29 -14.35 -24.40
CA PRO A 688 -12.00 -13.81 -25.56
C PRO A 688 -13.48 -14.21 -25.60
N GLY A 689 -14.32 -13.32 -26.12
CA GLY A 689 -15.75 -13.57 -26.35
C GLY A 689 -16.63 -13.44 -25.11
N VAL A 690 -16.05 -13.22 -23.92
CA VAL A 690 -16.81 -12.85 -22.72
C VAL A 690 -17.26 -11.40 -22.85
N VAL A 691 -18.52 -11.13 -22.50
CA VAL A 691 -19.15 -9.82 -22.61
C VAL A 691 -19.58 -9.29 -21.25
N ALA A 692 -19.73 -7.97 -21.15
CA ALA A 692 -20.37 -7.34 -20.00
C ALA A 692 -21.74 -7.99 -19.72
N GLY A 693 -22.02 -8.22 -18.44
CA GLY A 693 -23.21 -8.93 -17.97
C GLY A 693 -23.01 -10.44 -17.75
N ALA A 694 -21.91 -11.06 -18.21
CA ALA A 694 -21.64 -12.47 -17.91
C ALA A 694 -21.43 -12.71 -16.41
N CYS A 695 -22.00 -13.79 -15.87
CA CYS A 695 -21.78 -14.21 -14.49
C CYS A 695 -20.59 -15.16 -14.39
N TYR A 696 -19.78 -15.00 -13.34
CA TYR A 696 -18.57 -15.79 -13.11
C TYR A 696 -18.23 -15.99 -11.63
N LYS A 697 -17.38 -16.99 -11.37
CA LYS A 697 -16.70 -17.26 -10.09
C LYS A 697 -15.30 -17.80 -10.34
N PHE A 698 -14.43 -17.63 -9.34
CA PHE A 698 -13.15 -18.33 -9.30
C PHE A 698 -13.31 -19.71 -8.66
N GLU A 699 -12.72 -20.72 -9.29
CA GLU A 699 -12.45 -22.01 -8.64
C GLU A 699 -10.97 -22.03 -8.23
N ILE A 700 -10.70 -22.26 -6.95
CA ILE A 700 -9.36 -22.19 -6.38
C ILE A 700 -8.97 -23.56 -5.81
N ARG A 701 -7.85 -24.11 -6.27
CA ARG A 701 -7.26 -25.31 -5.66
C ARG A 701 -6.43 -24.89 -4.48
N THR A 702 -6.90 -25.23 -3.30
CA THR A 702 -6.21 -24.95 -2.05
C THR A 702 -4.88 -25.69 -1.95
N LYS A 703 -4.00 -25.24 -1.07
CA LYS A 703 -2.74 -25.95 -0.74
C LYS A 703 -2.96 -27.38 -0.23
N ALA A 704 -4.13 -27.66 0.36
CA ALA A 704 -4.55 -28.99 0.79
C ALA A 704 -5.08 -29.88 -0.34
N GLY A 705 -5.18 -29.37 -1.57
CA GLY A 705 -5.48 -30.12 -2.78
C GLY A 705 -6.96 -30.22 -3.16
N TYR A 706 -7.88 -29.70 -2.34
CA TYR A 706 -9.31 -29.61 -2.66
C TYR A 706 -9.68 -28.26 -3.30
N TRP A 707 -10.80 -28.23 -4.03
CA TRP A 707 -11.32 -27.04 -4.73
C TRP A 707 -12.33 -26.27 -3.87
N VAL A 708 -12.28 -24.95 -3.94
CA VAL A 708 -13.29 -24.03 -3.41
C VAL A 708 -13.80 -23.09 -4.49
N GLU A 709 -15.03 -22.63 -4.36
CA GLU A 709 -15.63 -21.64 -5.26
C GLU A 709 -15.75 -20.29 -4.57
N LYS A 710 -15.34 -19.23 -5.25
CA LYS A 710 -15.28 -17.89 -4.70
C LYS A 710 -15.89 -16.87 -5.64
N ALA A 711 -16.73 -16.00 -5.10
CA ALA A 711 -17.03 -14.72 -5.73
C ALA A 711 -15.74 -13.88 -5.78
N ASP A 712 -15.66 -13.01 -6.78
CA ASP A 712 -14.55 -12.09 -6.93
C ASP A 712 -14.51 -11.06 -5.79
N PRO A 713 -13.41 -10.95 -5.03
CA PRO A 713 -13.23 -9.90 -4.02
C PRO A 713 -13.37 -8.48 -4.60
N LEU A 714 -12.99 -8.29 -5.87
CA LEU A 714 -13.12 -7.04 -6.64
C LEU A 714 -14.25 -7.10 -7.68
N ALA A 715 -15.34 -7.80 -7.37
CA ALA A 715 -16.53 -7.74 -8.20
C ALA A 715 -17.06 -6.29 -8.31
N PHE A 716 -17.27 -5.80 -9.54
CA PHE A 716 -17.92 -4.50 -9.79
C PHE A 716 -19.44 -4.60 -9.93
N GLY A 717 -19.95 -5.81 -10.12
CA GLY A 717 -21.36 -6.14 -10.11
C GLY A 717 -21.57 -7.59 -9.67
N THR A 718 -22.80 -7.90 -9.29
CA THR A 718 -23.17 -9.18 -8.67
C THR A 718 -24.51 -9.67 -9.22
N GLU A 719 -24.83 -10.94 -8.98
CA GLU A 719 -26.20 -11.42 -9.05
C GLU A 719 -27.01 -10.95 -7.84
N VAL A 720 -28.34 -10.84 -8.03
CA VAL A 720 -29.26 -10.51 -6.95
C VAL A 720 -29.26 -11.62 -5.90
N PRO A 721 -29.00 -11.32 -4.61
CA PRO A 721 -29.06 -12.32 -3.55
C PRO A 721 -30.40 -13.08 -3.53
N PRO A 722 -30.40 -14.40 -3.23
CA PRO A 722 -29.33 -15.18 -2.61
C PRO A 722 -28.33 -15.79 -3.59
N LEU A 723 -28.36 -15.40 -4.88
CA LEU A 723 -27.33 -15.80 -5.84
C LEU A 723 -25.99 -15.10 -5.50
N THR A 724 -24.89 -15.66 -5.98
CA THR A 724 -23.54 -15.36 -5.44
C THR A 724 -22.46 -15.23 -6.51
N ALA A 725 -22.80 -15.29 -7.80
CA ALA A 725 -21.80 -15.03 -8.82
C ALA A 725 -21.50 -13.53 -8.92
N SER A 726 -20.25 -13.23 -9.22
CA SER A 726 -19.84 -11.92 -9.70
C SER A 726 -20.35 -11.72 -11.13
N ARG A 727 -20.56 -10.47 -11.52
CA ARG A 727 -21.00 -10.09 -12.86
C ARG A 727 -19.98 -9.14 -13.46
N VAL A 728 -19.56 -9.41 -14.70
CA VAL A 728 -18.71 -8.49 -15.46
C VAL A 728 -19.48 -7.20 -15.70
N VAL A 729 -18.87 -6.05 -15.37
CA VAL A 729 -19.45 -4.73 -15.59
C VAL A 729 -18.49 -3.92 -16.44
N GLU A 730 -19.03 -3.25 -17.45
CA GLU A 730 -18.32 -2.22 -18.22
C GLU A 730 -18.98 -0.88 -17.88
N PRO A 731 -18.33 -0.02 -17.07
CA PRO A 731 -18.89 1.28 -16.72
C PRO A 731 -19.08 2.14 -17.96
N SER A 732 -20.27 2.73 -18.11
CA SER A 732 -20.61 3.58 -19.26
C SER A 732 -21.17 4.95 -18.87
N TYR A 733 -21.44 5.14 -17.58
CA TYR A 733 -22.05 6.35 -17.06
C TYR A 733 -21.08 7.54 -17.09
N ALA A 734 -21.54 8.68 -17.63
CA ALA A 734 -20.82 9.94 -17.61
C ALA A 734 -21.53 10.92 -16.67
N PHE A 735 -20.89 11.23 -15.54
CA PHE A 735 -21.36 12.19 -14.55
C PHE A 735 -21.56 13.61 -15.11
N LYS A 736 -22.47 14.37 -14.51
CA LYS A 736 -22.78 15.76 -14.88
C LYS A 736 -22.63 16.73 -13.70
N ASP A 737 -21.86 16.33 -12.70
CA ASP A 737 -21.68 17.00 -11.41
C ASP A 737 -20.34 17.73 -11.29
N ALA A 738 -19.66 18.02 -12.40
CA ALA A 738 -18.33 18.65 -12.37
C ALA A 738 -18.27 19.96 -11.57
N GLU A 739 -19.37 20.75 -11.57
CA GLU A 739 -19.49 21.96 -10.74
C GLU A 739 -19.53 21.63 -9.24
N TRP A 740 -20.26 20.58 -8.85
CA TRP A 740 -20.29 20.10 -7.47
C TRP A 740 -18.91 19.61 -7.01
N MET A 741 -18.26 18.76 -7.81
CA MET A 741 -16.96 18.19 -7.48
C MET A 741 -15.87 19.26 -7.31
N ALA A 742 -15.89 20.30 -8.16
CA ALA A 742 -15.00 21.45 -8.03
C ALA A 742 -15.30 22.26 -6.75
N ALA A 743 -16.58 22.55 -6.48
CA ALA A 743 -16.98 23.29 -5.28
C ALA A 743 -16.68 22.53 -3.98
N ARG A 744 -16.82 21.20 -3.98
CA ARG A 744 -16.46 20.34 -2.85
C ARG A 744 -14.98 20.48 -2.50
N ALA A 745 -14.10 20.41 -3.49
CA ALA A 745 -12.65 20.48 -3.28
C ALA A 745 -12.19 21.81 -2.66
N GLU A 746 -12.94 22.89 -2.84
CA GLU A 746 -12.66 24.23 -2.29
C GLU A 746 -13.35 24.51 -0.94
N ARG A 747 -14.35 23.69 -0.56
CA ARG A 747 -15.15 23.89 0.64
C ARG A 747 -14.48 23.24 1.85
N ASP A 748 -14.60 23.87 3.02
CA ASP A 748 -14.31 23.25 4.31
C ASP A 748 -15.54 22.44 4.77
N PRO A 749 -15.50 21.09 4.71
CA PRO A 749 -16.66 20.27 5.09
C PRO A 749 -16.91 20.26 6.60
N HIS A 750 -15.92 20.59 7.43
CA HIS A 750 -16.03 20.49 8.90
C HIS A 750 -16.72 21.71 9.51
N ASN A 751 -16.60 22.88 8.89
CA ASN A 751 -17.18 24.14 9.36
C ASN A 751 -18.31 24.67 8.48
N SER A 752 -18.66 23.99 7.38
CA SER A 752 -19.86 24.31 6.59
C SER A 752 -21.13 23.77 7.26
N ALA A 753 -22.30 24.23 6.78
CA ALA A 753 -23.59 23.66 7.17
C ALA A 753 -23.65 22.18 6.78
N MET A 754 -23.92 21.30 7.76
CA MET A 754 -24.13 19.87 7.53
C MET A 754 -25.30 19.36 8.38
N SER A 755 -26.43 19.19 7.71
CA SER A 755 -27.62 18.48 8.19
C SER A 755 -27.86 17.27 7.28
N VAL A 756 -27.85 16.08 7.88
CA VAL A 756 -27.80 14.77 7.22
C VAL A 756 -29.12 14.02 7.42
N TYR A 757 -29.65 13.48 6.32
CA TYR A 757 -30.76 12.54 6.33
C TYR A 757 -30.23 11.12 6.12
N GLU A 758 -30.23 10.28 7.16
CA GLU A 758 -29.76 8.90 7.08
C GLU A 758 -30.87 7.98 6.50
N VAL A 759 -30.51 7.14 5.53
CA VAL A 759 -31.46 6.38 4.70
C VAL A 759 -31.00 4.94 4.48
N HIS A 760 -31.88 3.99 4.78
CA HIS A 760 -31.80 2.62 4.24
C HIS A 760 -32.58 2.54 2.93
N LEU A 761 -31.87 2.46 1.80
CA LEU A 761 -32.47 2.52 0.46
C LEU A 761 -33.61 1.50 0.26
N GLY A 762 -33.42 0.27 0.73
CA GLY A 762 -34.36 -0.82 0.51
C GLY A 762 -35.68 -0.71 1.29
N SER A 763 -35.77 0.19 2.28
CA SER A 763 -36.95 0.30 3.15
C SER A 763 -37.47 1.73 3.30
N TRP A 764 -36.81 2.73 2.71
CA TRP A 764 -37.35 4.08 2.63
C TRP A 764 -38.72 4.09 1.92
N ARG A 765 -38.77 3.56 0.70
CA ARG A 765 -39.99 3.21 -0.03
C ARG A 765 -39.79 1.88 -0.72
N LEU A 766 -40.59 0.89 -0.33
CA LEU A 766 -40.48 -0.46 -0.86
C LEU A 766 -40.74 -0.49 -2.38
N GLY A 767 -39.92 -1.27 -3.10
CA GLY A 767 -40.09 -1.53 -4.52
C GLY A 767 -39.45 -0.51 -5.47
N LEU A 768 -38.68 0.45 -4.96
CA LEU A 768 -37.93 1.41 -5.78
C LEU A 768 -36.52 0.89 -6.12
N GLY A 769 -36.10 1.08 -7.38
CA GLY A 769 -34.72 0.93 -7.80
C GLY A 769 -33.96 2.26 -7.71
N TYR A 770 -32.66 2.24 -8.06
CA TYR A 770 -31.83 3.46 -8.01
C TYR A 770 -32.37 4.59 -8.91
N LYS A 771 -32.96 4.25 -10.07
CA LYS A 771 -33.55 5.23 -10.99
C LYS A 771 -34.77 5.94 -10.40
N GLU A 772 -35.67 5.21 -9.75
CA GLU A 772 -36.83 5.81 -9.10
C GLU A 772 -36.41 6.65 -7.89
N LEU A 773 -35.44 6.16 -7.10
CA LEU A 773 -34.86 6.91 -5.98
C LEU A 773 -34.22 8.24 -6.45
N ALA A 774 -33.57 8.25 -7.62
CA ALA A 774 -32.96 9.46 -8.19
C ALA A 774 -33.98 10.57 -8.50
N THR A 775 -35.27 10.26 -8.49
CA THR A 775 -36.36 11.24 -8.55
C THR A 775 -37.00 11.43 -7.19
N GLU A 776 -37.57 10.37 -6.61
CA GLU A 776 -38.42 10.48 -5.43
C GLU A 776 -37.66 10.87 -4.17
N LEU A 777 -36.49 10.26 -3.92
CA LEU A 777 -35.69 10.55 -2.73
C LEU A 777 -35.05 11.94 -2.87
N VAL A 778 -34.53 12.26 -4.06
CA VAL A 778 -33.89 13.55 -4.33
C VAL A 778 -34.88 14.71 -4.13
N ASP A 779 -36.08 14.62 -4.71
CA ASP A 779 -37.12 15.63 -4.54
C ASP A 779 -37.52 15.79 -3.06
N TYR A 780 -37.59 14.69 -2.32
CA TYR A 780 -37.97 14.70 -0.91
C TYR A 780 -36.91 15.33 -0.01
N VAL A 781 -35.65 14.91 -0.15
CA VAL A 781 -34.51 15.42 0.64
C VAL A 781 -34.30 16.91 0.35
N LYS A 782 -34.38 17.30 -0.93
CA LYS A 782 -34.32 18.70 -1.35
C LYS A 782 -35.45 19.54 -0.76
N TRP A 783 -36.69 19.02 -0.80
CA TRP A 783 -37.84 19.72 -0.23
C TRP A 783 -37.73 19.93 1.28
N LEU A 784 -37.13 18.97 2.00
CA LEU A 784 -36.83 19.09 3.42
C LEU A 784 -35.62 19.97 3.74
N GLY A 785 -34.86 20.43 2.74
CA GLY A 785 -33.72 21.32 2.92
C GLY A 785 -32.47 20.67 3.52
N PHE A 786 -32.37 19.34 3.54
CA PHE A 786 -31.15 18.67 3.99
C PHE A 786 -29.99 18.98 3.05
N THR A 787 -28.79 19.06 3.62
CA THR A 787 -27.55 19.32 2.86
C THR A 787 -26.89 18.05 2.35
N HIS A 788 -27.13 16.93 3.04
CA HIS A 788 -26.52 15.63 2.75
C HIS A 788 -27.54 14.51 2.97
N VAL A 789 -27.34 13.41 2.26
CA VAL A 789 -27.91 12.11 2.58
C VAL A 789 -26.79 11.18 3.05
N GLU A 790 -27.03 10.35 4.05
CA GLU A 790 -26.14 9.26 4.44
C GLU A 790 -26.82 7.93 4.12
N PHE A 791 -26.22 7.16 3.22
CA PHE A 791 -26.71 5.83 2.91
C PHE A 791 -26.10 4.81 3.87
N MET A 792 -26.97 4.04 4.52
CA MET A 792 -26.57 2.76 5.11
C MET A 792 -25.87 1.88 4.06
N PRO A 793 -25.05 0.87 4.44
CA PRO A 793 -24.10 0.27 3.52
C PRO A 793 -24.76 -0.24 2.22
N VAL A 794 -24.31 0.31 1.09
CA VAL A 794 -24.80 -0.06 -0.24
C VAL A 794 -23.94 -1.13 -0.91
N ALA A 795 -22.77 -1.45 -0.37
CA ALA A 795 -21.94 -2.55 -0.86
C ALA A 795 -22.71 -3.87 -0.80
N GLU A 796 -22.46 -4.79 -1.75
CA GLU A 796 -23.25 -6.01 -1.83
C GLU A 796 -23.08 -6.88 -0.59
N HIS A 797 -24.22 -7.32 -0.07
CA HIS A 797 -24.35 -8.11 1.15
C HIS A 797 -25.44 -9.17 0.95
N PRO A 798 -25.26 -10.41 1.44
CA PRO A 798 -26.16 -11.51 1.10
C PRO A 798 -27.49 -11.45 1.86
N PHE A 799 -27.49 -10.93 3.09
CA PHE A 799 -28.65 -10.95 3.97
C PHE A 799 -29.19 -9.53 4.24
N GLY A 800 -30.40 -9.24 3.78
CA GLY A 800 -31.02 -7.91 3.96
C GLY A 800 -31.25 -7.51 5.42
N GLY A 801 -31.46 -8.49 6.31
CA GLY A 801 -31.60 -8.24 7.74
C GLY A 801 -30.30 -7.84 8.46
N SER A 802 -29.15 -7.86 7.77
CA SER A 802 -27.92 -7.23 8.26
C SER A 802 -27.89 -5.71 8.03
N TRP A 803 -28.89 -5.18 7.31
CA TRP A 803 -29.02 -3.78 6.89
C TRP A 803 -27.85 -3.24 6.05
N GLY A 804 -26.98 -4.15 5.57
CA GLY A 804 -25.78 -3.82 4.81
C GLY A 804 -24.47 -4.10 5.55
N TYR A 805 -24.47 -4.23 6.87
CA TYR A 805 -23.24 -4.33 7.67
C TYR A 805 -22.50 -5.67 7.58
N GLN A 806 -23.03 -6.66 6.85
CA GLN A 806 -22.33 -7.91 6.56
C GLN A 806 -21.99 -8.01 5.07
N VAL A 807 -21.05 -7.19 4.63
CA VAL A 807 -20.63 -7.04 3.22
C VAL A 807 -19.84 -8.25 2.72
N THR A 808 -20.10 -8.68 1.48
CA THR A 808 -19.32 -9.74 0.80
C THR A 808 -18.66 -9.28 -0.49
N SER A 809 -19.20 -8.27 -1.19
CA SER A 809 -18.55 -7.69 -2.38
C SER A 809 -18.38 -6.18 -2.21
N TYR A 810 -17.20 -5.80 -1.75
CA TYR A 810 -16.87 -4.44 -1.32
C TYR A 810 -16.84 -3.42 -2.47
N PHE A 811 -16.60 -3.88 -3.70
CA PHE A 811 -16.46 -3.04 -4.90
C PHE A 811 -17.73 -2.99 -5.78
N ALA A 812 -18.86 -3.54 -5.31
CA ALA A 812 -20.12 -3.52 -6.05
C ALA A 812 -21.24 -2.88 -5.20
N PRO A 813 -21.99 -1.89 -5.71
CA PRO A 813 -23.26 -1.52 -5.11
C PRO A 813 -24.23 -2.70 -5.22
N THR A 814 -25.10 -2.86 -4.23
CA THR A 814 -26.02 -4.00 -4.17
C THR A 814 -26.92 -4.04 -5.39
N SER A 815 -26.99 -5.21 -6.01
CA SER A 815 -27.76 -5.47 -7.22
C SER A 815 -29.28 -5.49 -6.97
N ARG A 816 -29.72 -5.43 -5.70
CA ARG A 816 -31.14 -5.37 -5.30
C ARG A 816 -31.90 -4.23 -5.97
N PHE A 817 -31.24 -3.11 -6.22
CA PHE A 817 -31.87 -1.88 -6.72
C PHE A 817 -31.53 -1.55 -8.17
N GLY A 818 -30.64 -2.31 -8.82
CA GLY A 818 -30.29 -2.10 -10.22
C GLY A 818 -28.81 -2.28 -10.56
N HIS A 819 -28.43 -1.78 -11.73
CA HIS A 819 -27.05 -1.82 -12.24
C HIS A 819 -26.18 -0.74 -11.56
N PRO A 820 -24.85 -0.92 -11.41
CA PRO A 820 -23.98 0.10 -10.81
C PRO A 820 -24.08 1.50 -11.43
N ASP A 821 -24.24 1.61 -12.75
CA ASP A 821 -24.47 2.90 -13.43
C ASP A 821 -25.78 3.59 -13.01
N GLU A 822 -26.78 2.85 -12.52
CA GLU A 822 -28.00 3.43 -11.97
C GLU A 822 -27.77 4.01 -10.57
N PHE A 823 -26.84 3.45 -9.79
CA PHE A 823 -26.38 4.06 -8.54
C PHE A 823 -25.57 5.34 -8.81
N ARG A 824 -24.69 5.35 -9.83
CA ARG A 824 -24.03 6.59 -10.31
C ARG A 824 -25.05 7.67 -10.69
N PHE A 825 -26.13 7.28 -11.38
CA PHE A 825 -27.22 8.19 -11.72
C PHE A 825 -27.93 8.78 -10.49
N LEU A 826 -28.14 8.00 -9.42
CA LEU A 826 -28.68 8.49 -8.16
C LEU A 826 -27.75 9.53 -7.50
N VAL A 827 -26.45 9.24 -7.42
CA VAL A 827 -25.47 10.17 -6.85
C VAL A 827 -25.38 11.47 -7.66
N ASP A 828 -25.31 11.36 -8.99
CA ASP A 828 -25.28 12.52 -9.89
C ASP A 828 -26.55 13.39 -9.75
N ALA A 829 -27.72 12.76 -9.58
CA ALA A 829 -28.98 13.49 -9.35
C ALA A 829 -28.98 14.24 -8.01
N LEU A 830 -28.39 13.68 -6.95
CA LEU A 830 -28.22 14.34 -5.65
C LEU A 830 -27.27 15.54 -5.76
N HIS A 831 -26.12 15.38 -6.44
CA HIS A 831 -25.17 16.47 -6.66
C HIS A 831 -25.77 17.61 -7.48
N GLN A 832 -26.50 17.30 -8.56
CA GLN A 832 -27.24 18.30 -9.34
C GLN A 832 -28.35 19.00 -8.53
N ALA A 833 -28.85 18.37 -7.47
CA ALA A 833 -29.78 18.96 -6.52
C ALA A 833 -29.08 19.76 -5.41
N GLY A 834 -27.74 19.76 -5.34
CA GLY A 834 -26.94 20.43 -4.32
C GLY A 834 -26.86 19.66 -3.00
N ILE A 835 -27.06 18.34 -3.03
CA ILE A 835 -27.07 17.46 -1.87
C ILE A 835 -25.85 16.55 -1.92
N GLY A 836 -25.05 16.54 -0.85
CA GLY A 836 -23.91 15.64 -0.75
C GLY A 836 -24.28 14.22 -0.35
N VAL A 837 -23.46 13.25 -0.74
CA VAL A 837 -23.69 11.82 -0.48
C VAL A 837 -22.63 11.26 0.43
N LEU A 838 -23.05 10.82 1.62
CA LEU A 838 -22.25 10.06 2.57
C LEU A 838 -22.60 8.58 2.47
N LEU A 839 -21.62 7.72 2.69
CA LEU A 839 -21.80 6.28 2.64
C LEU A 839 -21.25 5.59 3.88
N ASP A 840 -22.06 4.73 4.50
CA ASP A 840 -21.57 3.80 5.52
C ASP A 840 -20.63 2.77 4.89
N TRP A 841 -19.38 2.82 5.33
CA TRP A 841 -18.30 1.96 4.91
C TRP A 841 -17.93 1.00 6.04
N VAL A 842 -17.77 -0.29 5.71
CA VAL A 842 -17.70 -1.38 6.70
C VAL A 842 -16.34 -2.10 6.68
N PRO A 843 -15.23 -1.43 7.07
CA PRO A 843 -13.90 -2.04 7.12
C PRO A 843 -13.65 -2.86 8.38
N ALA A 844 -14.57 -2.86 9.35
CA ALA A 844 -14.35 -3.49 10.65
C ALA A 844 -14.35 -5.01 10.58
N HIS A 845 -15.23 -5.60 9.76
CA HIS A 845 -15.41 -7.05 9.69
C HIS A 845 -16.11 -7.48 8.39
N PHE A 846 -16.16 -8.80 8.15
CA PHE A 846 -16.90 -9.43 7.06
C PHE A 846 -17.50 -10.79 7.49
N PRO A 847 -18.55 -11.33 6.84
CA PRO A 847 -19.22 -12.56 7.30
C PRO A 847 -18.45 -13.83 6.93
N LYS A 848 -18.84 -14.97 7.54
CA LYS A 848 -18.19 -16.29 7.35
C LYS A 848 -18.66 -17.06 6.11
N ASP A 849 -19.34 -16.40 5.19
CA ASP A 849 -19.84 -16.99 3.95
C ASP A 849 -18.71 -17.66 3.15
N ALA A 850 -18.78 -18.99 3.02
CA ALA A 850 -17.70 -19.80 2.44
C ALA A 850 -17.42 -19.47 0.96
N TRP A 851 -18.36 -18.85 0.26
CA TRP A 851 -18.25 -18.43 -1.14
C TRP A 851 -17.65 -17.02 -1.31
N ALA A 852 -17.41 -16.28 -0.22
CA ALA A 852 -16.84 -14.93 -0.22
C ALA A 852 -15.41 -14.92 0.36
N LEU A 853 -15.01 -13.90 1.12
CA LEU A 853 -13.62 -13.69 1.56
C LEU A 853 -13.08 -14.72 2.57
N ALA A 854 -13.95 -15.38 3.35
CA ALA A 854 -13.54 -16.29 4.42
C ALA A 854 -12.69 -17.45 3.90
N LYS A 855 -11.48 -17.64 4.42
CA LYS A 855 -10.52 -18.66 3.98
C LYS A 855 -10.36 -18.72 2.45
N PHE A 856 -10.14 -17.55 1.85
CA PHE A 856 -10.29 -17.33 0.41
C PHE A 856 -9.57 -18.38 -0.47
N ASP A 857 -8.31 -18.69 -0.15
CA ASP A 857 -7.49 -19.67 -0.87
C ASP A 857 -7.28 -20.99 -0.11
N GLY A 858 -8.15 -21.25 0.89
CA GLY A 858 -8.15 -22.45 1.73
C GLY A 858 -7.54 -22.27 3.11
N GLU A 859 -6.86 -21.16 3.35
CA GLU A 859 -6.30 -20.75 4.63
C GLU A 859 -6.75 -19.31 4.96
N ALA A 860 -6.53 -18.85 6.20
CA ALA A 860 -6.83 -17.47 6.59
C ALA A 860 -6.01 -16.49 5.73
N LEU A 861 -6.71 -15.66 4.94
CA LEU A 861 -6.08 -14.77 3.97
C LEU A 861 -6.42 -13.31 4.22
N TYR A 862 -7.72 -12.98 4.17
CA TYR A 862 -8.24 -11.65 4.47
C TYR A 862 -8.42 -11.46 5.98
N GLU A 863 -8.81 -12.53 6.68
CA GLU A 863 -8.90 -12.60 8.12
C GLU A 863 -7.56 -12.93 8.77
N HIS A 864 -7.38 -12.47 10.01
CA HIS A 864 -6.21 -12.84 10.80
C HIS A 864 -6.24 -14.34 11.19
N ALA A 865 -5.11 -15.04 11.06
CA ALA A 865 -5.03 -16.49 11.27
C ALA A 865 -5.25 -16.93 12.74
N ASP A 866 -4.90 -16.08 13.71
CA ASP A 866 -5.27 -16.27 15.12
C ASP A 866 -6.73 -15.87 15.35
N PRO A 867 -7.64 -16.79 15.74
CA PRO A 867 -9.05 -16.48 15.97
C PRO A 867 -9.30 -15.43 17.06
N ASN A 868 -8.39 -15.25 18.02
CA ASN A 868 -8.54 -14.22 19.06
C ASN A 868 -8.38 -12.80 18.49
N LEU A 869 -7.73 -12.69 17.32
CA LEU A 869 -7.54 -11.44 16.58
C LEU A 869 -8.42 -11.38 15.33
N GLY A 870 -8.85 -12.53 14.80
CA GLY A 870 -9.53 -12.68 13.52
C GLY A 870 -11.05 -12.90 13.59
N GLU A 871 -11.67 -12.96 14.77
CA GLU A 871 -13.12 -13.17 14.88
C GLU A 871 -13.79 -12.26 15.93
N HIS A 872 -14.97 -11.72 15.62
CA HIS A 872 -15.85 -11.10 16.62
C HIS A 872 -16.75 -12.17 17.25
N PRO A 873 -16.60 -12.47 18.56
CA PRO A 873 -17.29 -13.60 19.19
C PRO A 873 -18.81 -13.41 19.24
N ASP A 874 -19.28 -12.20 19.54
CA ASP A 874 -20.71 -11.92 19.70
C ASP A 874 -21.46 -11.76 18.37
N TRP A 875 -20.74 -11.41 17.29
CA TRP A 875 -21.32 -11.20 15.96
C TRP A 875 -21.21 -12.42 15.06
N GLY A 876 -20.26 -13.33 15.34
CA GLY A 876 -19.97 -14.47 14.50
C GLY A 876 -19.34 -14.10 13.15
N THR A 877 -18.69 -12.94 13.05
CA THR A 877 -18.03 -12.41 11.85
C THR A 877 -16.50 -12.50 11.96
N LEU A 878 -15.79 -12.29 10.85
CA LEU A 878 -14.33 -12.29 10.76
C LEU A 878 -13.78 -10.87 10.71
N ILE A 879 -12.62 -10.66 11.33
CA ILE A 879 -11.89 -9.39 11.39
C ILE A 879 -10.78 -9.42 10.35
N PHE A 880 -10.64 -8.34 9.58
CA PHE A 880 -9.56 -8.20 8.62
C PHE A 880 -8.18 -8.20 9.28
N ASP A 881 -7.19 -8.83 8.64
CA ASP A 881 -5.79 -8.71 9.04
C ASP A 881 -5.21 -7.38 8.56
N PHE A 882 -5.42 -6.31 9.33
CA PHE A 882 -4.92 -4.97 9.02
C PHE A 882 -3.38 -4.89 8.96
N GLY A 883 -2.67 -5.88 9.52
CA GLY A 883 -1.22 -5.98 9.49
C GLY A 883 -0.68 -6.46 8.14
N ARG A 884 -1.51 -7.15 7.35
CA ARG A 884 -1.13 -7.69 6.04
C ARG A 884 -1.27 -6.64 4.95
N SER A 885 -0.21 -6.43 4.18
CA SER A 885 -0.09 -5.33 3.23
C SER A 885 -1.17 -5.35 2.14
N GLU A 886 -1.44 -6.52 1.55
CA GLU A 886 -2.42 -6.67 0.47
C GLU A 886 -3.86 -6.51 0.98
N VAL A 887 -4.15 -6.95 2.22
CA VAL A 887 -5.46 -6.78 2.87
C VAL A 887 -5.69 -5.32 3.23
N ARG A 888 -4.68 -4.66 3.79
CA ARG A 888 -4.71 -3.21 4.03
C ARG A 888 -4.95 -2.45 2.72
N ASN A 889 -4.24 -2.82 1.66
CA ASN A 889 -4.39 -2.21 0.34
C ASN A 889 -5.79 -2.43 -0.27
N PHE A 890 -6.38 -3.63 -0.11
CA PHE A 890 -7.76 -3.90 -0.52
C PHE A 890 -8.73 -2.92 0.12
N LEU A 891 -8.61 -2.67 1.44
CA LEU A 891 -9.50 -1.75 2.16
C LEU A 891 -9.22 -0.28 1.82
N VAL A 892 -7.95 0.15 1.77
CA VAL A 892 -7.60 1.53 1.39
C VAL A 892 -8.08 1.84 -0.02
N ALA A 893 -7.81 0.95 -0.98
CA ALA A 893 -8.31 1.10 -2.34
C ALA A 893 -9.84 1.06 -2.39
N ASN A 894 -10.51 0.29 -1.54
CA ASN A 894 -11.98 0.27 -1.50
C ASN A 894 -12.58 1.60 -1.04
N ALA A 895 -11.99 2.26 -0.04
CA ALA A 895 -12.42 3.61 0.36
C ALA A 895 -12.28 4.60 -0.81
N LEU A 896 -11.14 4.57 -1.50
CA LEU A 896 -10.88 5.44 -2.66
C LEU A 896 -11.80 5.13 -3.84
N TYR A 897 -12.14 3.86 -4.06
CA TYR A 897 -13.03 3.42 -5.13
C TYR A 897 -14.41 4.08 -5.05
N TRP A 898 -15.01 4.15 -3.85
CA TRP A 898 -16.31 4.81 -3.69
C TRP A 898 -16.24 6.32 -3.98
N LEU A 899 -15.15 6.98 -3.59
CA LEU A 899 -14.96 8.41 -3.79
C LEU A 899 -14.64 8.75 -5.27
N GLU A 900 -13.87 7.91 -5.96
CA GLU A 900 -13.44 8.13 -7.35
C GLU A 900 -14.49 7.63 -8.36
N GLU A 901 -14.98 6.39 -8.23
CA GLU A 901 -15.83 5.75 -9.26
C GLU A 901 -17.32 6.06 -9.12
N PHE A 902 -17.74 6.47 -7.92
CA PHE A 902 -19.13 6.80 -7.60
C PHE A 902 -19.30 8.23 -7.10
N HIS A 903 -18.23 9.03 -7.04
CA HIS A 903 -18.24 10.43 -6.60
C HIS A 903 -18.77 10.66 -5.18
N ILE A 904 -18.75 9.65 -4.30
CA ILE A 904 -19.20 9.79 -2.91
C ILE A 904 -18.42 10.95 -2.23
N ASP A 905 -19.10 11.72 -1.37
CA ASP A 905 -18.55 12.91 -0.71
C ASP A 905 -17.95 12.61 0.67
N GLY A 906 -18.26 11.47 1.25
CA GLY A 906 -17.68 11.07 2.52
C GLY A 906 -18.05 9.66 2.93
N LEU A 907 -17.25 9.12 3.85
CA LEU A 907 -17.44 7.77 4.38
C LEU A 907 -17.65 7.82 5.88
N ARG A 908 -18.66 7.10 6.38
CA ARG A 908 -18.89 6.88 7.80
C ARG A 908 -18.48 5.45 8.17
N VAL A 909 -17.64 5.31 9.19
CA VAL A 909 -17.17 4.02 9.70
C VAL A 909 -17.92 3.68 10.97
N ASP A 910 -18.69 2.60 10.92
CA ASP A 910 -19.39 2.00 12.06
C ASP A 910 -18.42 1.29 13.02
N ALA A 911 -18.78 1.26 14.30
CA ALA A 911 -18.17 0.47 15.34
C ALA A 911 -16.64 0.55 15.37
N VAL A 912 -16.06 1.76 15.24
CA VAL A 912 -14.60 1.96 15.23
C VAL A 912 -13.93 1.36 16.49
N ALA A 913 -14.63 1.36 17.62
CA ALA A 913 -14.18 0.72 18.86
C ALA A 913 -13.88 -0.78 18.69
N SER A 914 -14.63 -1.48 17.82
CA SER A 914 -14.42 -2.90 17.51
C SER A 914 -13.09 -3.16 16.81
N MET A 915 -12.59 -2.18 16.07
CA MET A 915 -11.30 -2.21 15.41
C MET A 915 -10.17 -1.82 16.36
N LEU A 916 -10.38 -0.76 17.16
CA LEU A 916 -9.35 -0.15 18.01
C LEU A 916 -8.91 -1.02 19.18
N TYR A 917 -9.72 -1.99 19.61
CA TYR A 917 -9.50 -2.70 20.85
C TYR A 917 -9.41 -4.22 20.68
N LEU A 918 -8.31 -4.80 21.14
CA LEU A 918 -8.06 -6.24 21.17
C LEU A 918 -8.99 -6.95 22.18
N ASP A 919 -9.45 -6.24 23.21
CA ASP A 919 -10.38 -6.73 24.23
C ASP A 919 -11.86 -6.49 23.90
N TYR A 920 -12.18 -5.98 22.70
CA TYR A 920 -13.56 -5.70 22.32
C TYR A 920 -14.43 -6.96 22.37
N SER A 921 -15.48 -6.93 23.20
CA SER A 921 -16.41 -8.04 23.41
C SER A 921 -15.75 -9.35 23.89
N ARG A 922 -14.64 -9.26 24.63
CA ARG A 922 -13.89 -10.42 25.15
C ARG A 922 -13.70 -10.32 26.67
N GLU A 923 -13.83 -11.44 27.36
CA GLU A 923 -13.55 -11.53 28.80
C GLU A 923 -12.04 -11.59 29.09
N GLU A 924 -11.66 -11.40 30.36
CA GLU A 924 -10.27 -11.57 30.80
C GLU A 924 -9.75 -12.98 30.47
N GLY A 925 -8.59 -13.06 29.82
CA GLY A 925 -7.98 -14.32 29.37
C GLY A 925 -8.44 -14.80 27.98
N GLN A 926 -9.37 -14.10 27.32
CA GLN A 926 -9.81 -14.37 25.94
C GLN A 926 -9.15 -13.46 24.90
N TRP A 927 -8.27 -12.55 25.33
CA TRP A 927 -7.51 -11.63 24.47
C TRP A 927 -6.07 -11.49 24.98
N GLN A 928 -5.18 -10.96 24.13
CA GLN A 928 -3.78 -10.71 24.46
C GLN A 928 -3.44 -9.24 24.20
N PRO A 929 -2.62 -8.61 25.06
CA PRO A 929 -2.21 -7.23 24.85
C PRO A 929 -1.29 -7.09 23.64
N ASN A 930 -1.27 -5.89 23.08
CA ASN A 930 -0.34 -5.52 22.02
C ASN A 930 1.13 -5.58 22.51
N ARG A 931 2.08 -5.40 21.59
CA ARG A 931 3.53 -5.43 21.90
C ARG A 931 3.99 -4.43 22.98
N PHE A 932 3.18 -3.43 23.32
CA PHE A 932 3.44 -2.45 24.38
C PHE A 932 2.71 -2.75 25.70
N GLY A 933 1.94 -3.82 25.77
CA GLY A 933 1.16 -4.20 26.95
C GLY A 933 -0.22 -3.53 27.04
N GLY A 934 -0.60 -2.75 26.04
CA GLY A 934 -1.91 -2.08 25.94
C GLY A 934 -2.96 -2.95 25.26
N ARG A 935 -4.21 -2.49 25.28
CA ARG A 935 -5.35 -3.16 24.62
C ARG A 935 -5.62 -2.66 23.21
N GLU A 936 -4.87 -1.65 22.77
CA GLU A 936 -5.04 -1.00 21.47
C GLU A 936 -4.55 -1.91 20.35
N ASN A 937 -5.34 -2.05 19.29
CA ASN A 937 -4.97 -2.72 18.06
C ASN A 937 -4.17 -1.76 17.17
N LEU A 938 -2.84 -1.91 17.18
CA LEU A 938 -1.92 -0.97 16.54
C LEU A 938 -2.03 -1.00 15.02
N GLU A 939 -2.29 -2.19 14.46
CA GLU A 939 -2.45 -2.43 13.04
C GLU A 939 -3.73 -1.73 12.54
N ALA A 940 -4.85 -1.87 13.26
CA ALA A 940 -6.09 -1.17 12.94
C ALA A 940 -5.94 0.36 13.06
N MET A 941 -5.27 0.86 14.11
CA MET A 941 -4.97 2.30 14.24
C MET A 941 -4.14 2.81 13.07
N SER A 942 -3.08 2.09 12.68
CA SER A 942 -2.24 2.45 11.54
C SER A 942 -3.04 2.46 10.23
N PHE A 943 -3.94 1.49 10.04
CA PHE A 943 -4.82 1.44 8.87
C PHE A 943 -5.78 2.64 8.83
N LEU A 944 -6.44 2.97 9.94
CA LEU A 944 -7.35 4.12 10.03
C LEU A 944 -6.62 5.44 9.74
N GLN A 945 -5.39 5.58 10.24
CA GLN A 945 -4.54 6.73 9.94
C GLN A 945 -4.18 6.81 8.44
N GLU A 946 -3.81 5.67 7.84
CA GLU A 946 -3.45 5.59 6.43
C GLU A 946 -4.64 5.92 5.51
N VAL A 947 -5.82 5.33 5.75
CA VAL A 947 -7.00 5.57 4.91
C VAL A 947 -7.45 7.02 5.01
N ASN A 948 -7.54 7.59 6.22
CA ASN A 948 -7.91 9.00 6.39
C ASN A 948 -6.90 9.93 5.69
N ALA A 949 -5.60 9.74 5.92
CA ALA A 949 -4.57 10.57 5.29
C ALA A 949 -4.59 10.47 3.75
N THR A 950 -4.86 9.28 3.22
CA THR A 950 -4.92 9.06 1.77
C THR A 950 -6.17 9.68 1.16
N VAL A 951 -7.34 9.51 1.78
CA VAL A 951 -8.61 10.14 1.35
C VAL A 951 -8.48 11.66 1.26
N TYR A 952 -8.03 12.32 2.34
CA TYR A 952 -7.90 13.79 2.32
C TYR A 952 -6.84 14.30 1.34
N LYS A 953 -5.82 13.49 1.03
CA LYS A 953 -4.80 13.82 0.04
C LYS A 953 -5.33 13.73 -1.39
N THR A 954 -6.09 12.68 -1.72
CA THR A 954 -6.52 12.40 -3.11
C THR A 954 -7.88 13.00 -3.44
N HIS A 955 -8.75 13.18 -2.44
CA HIS A 955 -10.11 13.71 -2.60
C HIS A 955 -10.36 14.89 -1.64
N PRO A 956 -9.79 16.08 -1.92
CA PRO A 956 -10.03 17.26 -1.11
C PRO A 956 -11.52 17.58 -0.95
N GLY A 957 -11.90 18.02 0.24
CA GLY A 957 -13.29 18.33 0.58
C GLY A 957 -14.17 17.12 0.94
N ALA A 958 -13.68 15.89 0.76
CA ALA A 958 -14.37 14.72 1.28
C ALA A 958 -14.38 14.71 2.82
N VAL A 959 -15.33 14.02 3.45
CA VAL A 959 -15.42 13.89 4.92
C VAL A 959 -15.34 12.44 5.39
N MET A 960 -14.53 12.18 6.41
CA MET A 960 -14.47 10.87 7.08
C MET A 960 -15.13 10.99 8.46
N ILE A 961 -16.12 10.14 8.75
CA ILE A 961 -16.92 10.19 9.98
C ILE A 961 -16.72 8.89 10.77
N ALA A 962 -16.47 8.99 12.07
CA ALA A 962 -16.33 7.84 12.95
C ALA A 962 -17.51 7.71 13.91
N GLU A 963 -18.08 6.51 14.04
CA GLU A 963 -18.79 6.11 15.24
C GLU A 963 -17.84 5.36 16.18
N GLU A 964 -17.46 6.04 17.25
CA GLU A 964 -16.53 5.52 18.25
C GLU A 964 -17.16 5.75 19.62
N SER A 965 -17.68 4.67 20.20
CA SER A 965 -18.51 4.69 21.41
C SER A 965 -17.72 4.61 22.72
N THR A 966 -16.39 4.70 22.68
CA THR A 966 -15.55 4.85 23.87
C THR A 966 -15.00 6.27 23.99
N ALA A 967 -14.21 6.52 25.05
CA ALA A 967 -13.55 7.80 25.27
C ALA A 967 -12.16 7.84 24.61
N PHE A 968 -12.00 7.25 23.41
CA PHE A 968 -10.71 7.28 22.71
C PHE A 968 -10.36 8.73 22.35
N PRO A 969 -9.18 9.24 22.71
CA PRO A 969 -8.82 10.63 22.46
C PRO A 969 -8.29 10.84 21.04
N GLY A 970 -8.60 11.99 20.43
CA GLY A 970 -7.99 12.41 19.17
C GLY A 970 -8.52 11.63 17.96
N VAL A 971 -9.79 11.22 18.00
CA VAL A 971 -10.44 10.56 16.87
C VAL A 971 -10.47 11.48 15.66
N THR A 972 -10.82 12.75 15.88
CA THR A 972 -10.88 13.80 14.84
C THR A 972 -9.61 14.64 14.74
N ALA A 973 -8.57 14.29 15.49
CA ALA A 973 -7.28 14.98 15.43
C ALA A 973 -6.46 14.53 14.20
N PRO A 974 -5.62 15.41 13.61
CA PRO A 974 -4.79 15.05 12.46
C PRO A 974 -3.82 13.91 12.76
N THR A 975 -3.59 13.04 11.76
CA THR A 975 -2.65 11.91 11.85
C THR A 975 -1.22 12.37 12.11
N SER A 976 -0.82 13.54 11.62
CA SER A 976 0.50 14.15 11.86
C SER A 976 0.78 14.47 13.34
N HIS A 977 -0.25 14.51 14.18
CA HIS A 977 -0.16 14.74 15.62
C HIS A 977 -0.61 13.52 16.44
N GLY A 978 -0.68 12.34 15.81
CA GLY A 978 -1.01 11.08 16.47
C GLY A 978 -2.52 10.79 16.62
N GLY A 979 -3.39 11.61 16.02
CA GLY A 979 -4.82 11.31 15.94
C GLY A 979 -5.14 10.22 14.92
N LEU A 980 -6.40 9.77 14.89
CA LEU A 980 -6.88 8.80 13.88
C LEU A 980 -7.14 9.44 12.52
N GLY A 981 -7.30 10.77 12.49
CA GLY A 981 -7.47 11.54 11.26
C GLY A 981 -8.90 11.67 10.76
N PHE A 982 -9.92 11.24 11.50
CA PHE A 982 -11.30 11.46 11.08
C PHE A 982 -11.65 12.96 11.05
N GLY A 983 -12.64 13.32 10.25
CA GLY A 983 -13.15 14.68 10.14
C GLY A 983 -14.20 15.02 11.17
N LEU A 984 -15.08 14.05 11.45
CA LEU A 984 -16.16 14.15 12.43
C LEU A 984 -16.25 12.86 13.26
N LYS A 985 -16.79 12.98 14.47
CA LYS A 985 -17.13 11.87 15.36
C LYS A 985 -18.60 11.97 15.77
N TRP A 986 -19.32 10.86 15.75
CA TRP A 986 -20.66 10.79 16.33
C TRP A 986 -20.61 11.03 17.85
N ASN A 987 -21.41 11.96 18.34
CA ASN A 987 -21.52 12.27 19.76
C ASN A 987 -22.53 11.34 20.47
N MET A 988 -22.11 10.11 20.70
CA MET A 988 -22.94 9.09 21.36
C MET A 988 -23.33 9.48 22.79
N GLY A 989 -22.48 10.24 23.48
CA GLY A 989 -22.77 10.78 24.82
C GLY A 989 -23.92 11.78 24.79
N TRP A 990 -23.86 12.78 23.90
CA TRP A 990 -24.96 13.73 23.70
C TRP A 990 -26.26 13.02 23.32
N MET A 991 -26.20 12.04 22.41
CA MET A 991 -27.37 11.29 21.97
C MET A 991 -28.04 10.61 23.16
N HIS A 992 -27.28 9.84 23.95
CA HIS A 992 -27.81 9.12 25.10
C HIS A 992 -28.39 10.06 26.17
N ASP A 993 -27.64 11.11 26.52
CA ASP A 993 -28.02 12.06 27.57
C ASP A 993 -29.28 12.86 27.18
N SER A 994 -29.32 13.36 25.94
CA SER A 994 -30.43 14.18 25.45
C SER A 994 -31.70 13.37 25.28
N LEU A 995 -31.61 12.14 24.76
CA LEU A 995 -32.76 11.24 24.65
C LEU A 995 -33.29 10.82 26.02
N SER A 996 -32.41 10.50 26.97
CA SER A 996 -32.80 10.17 28.34
C SER A 996 -33.53 11.34 29.01
N TYR A 997 -33.02 12.56 28.86
CA TYR A 997 -33.67 13.76 29.37
C TYR A 997 -35.03 14.03 28.72
N ALA A 998 -35.13 13.87 27.40
CA ALA A 998 -36.38 14.08 26.66
C ALA A 998 -37.45 13.02 26.99
N ALA A 999 -37.04 11.78 27.29
CA ALA A 999 -37.94 10.71 27.70
C ALA A 999 -38.53 10.89 29.11
N GLU A 1000 -37.86 11.65 29.98
CA GLU A 1000 -38.36 11.94 31.32
C GLU A 1000 -39.62 12.83 31.30
N GLU A 1001 -40.56 12.50 32.19
CA GLU A 1001 -41.75 13.32 32.43
C GLU A 1001 -41.36 14.78 32.76
N PRO A 1002 -42.02 15.81 32.19
CA PRO A 1002 -41.60 17.20 32.36
C PRO A 1002 -41.44 17.67 33.81
N ILE A 1003 -42.19 17.08 34.75
CA ILE A 1003 -42.09 17.39 36.19
C ILE A 1003 -40.79 16.85 36.83
N ASN A 1004 -40.21 15.78 36.27
CA ASN A 1004 -39.00 15.13 36.77
C ASN A 1004 -37.73 15.74 36.19
N ARG A 1005 -37.80 16.34 35.00
CA ARG A 1005 -36.65 16.88 34.25
C ARG A 1005 -35.77 17.82 35.07
N LYS A 1006 -36.29 18.55 36.05
CA LYS A 1006 -35.47 19.41 36.93
C LYS A 1006 -34.39 18.64 37.70
N TRP A 1007 -34.64 17.37 38.04
CA TRP A 1007 -33.68 16.51 38.74
C TRP A 1007 -32.61 15.94 37.81
N HIS A 1008 -32.83 16.02 36.50
CA HIS A 1008 -31.97 15.49 35.44
C HIS A 1008 -31.40 16.60 34.54
N HIS A 1009 -31.56 17.87 34.91
CA HIS A 1009 -31.16 19.01 34.08
C HIS A 1009 -29.64 19.04 33.79
N GLY A 1010 -28.83 18.48 34.71
CA GLY A 1010 -27.40 18.27 34.47
C GLY A 1010 -27.10 17.35 33.29
N THR A 1011 -27.96 16.37 32.99
CA THR A 1011 -27.79 15.42 31.90
C THR A 1011 -27.81 16.11 30.53
N VAL A 1012 -28.83 16.94 30.25
CA VAL A 1012 -28.94 17.66 28.96
C VAL A 1012 -27.91 18.78 28.77
N THR A 1013 -27.18 19.17 29.82
CA THR A 1013 -26.13 20.20 29.75
C THR A 1013 -24.71 19.63 29.71
N PHE A 1014 -24.55 18.33 29.95
CA PHE A 1014 -23.25 17.70 30.17
C PHE A 1014 -22.41 17.59 28.88
N SER A 1015 -23.04 17.37 27.73
CA SER A 1015 -22.37 17.31 26.42
C SER A 1015 -21.48 18.54 26.17
N LEU A 1016 -21.92 19.72 26.60
CA LEU A 1016 -21.22 20.99 26.40
C LEU A 1016 -19.95 21.13 27.24
N VAL A 1017 -19.71 20.24 28.20
CA VAL A 1017 -18.42 20.15 28.92
C VAL A 1017 -17.31 19.65 28.00
N TYR A 1018 -17.64 18.79 27.03
CA TYR A 1018 -16.68 18.18 26.11
C TYR A 1018 -16.99 18.42 24.62
N ALA A 1019 -18.05 19.17 24.28
CA ALA A 1019 -18.49 19.39 22.89
C ALA A 1019 -17.43 20.01 21.95
N PHE A 1020 -16.32 20.49 22.49
CA PHE A 1020 -15.21 21.09 21.73
C PHE A 1020 -13.90 20.28 21.82
N THR A 1021 -13.94 19.03 22.32
CA THR A 1021 -12.77 18.14 22.36
C THR A 1021 -12.57 17.38 21.07
N GLU A 1022 -13.62 17.24 20.27
CA GLU A 1022 -13.65 16.59 18.96
C GLU A 1022 -14.61 17.39 18.06
N ASN A 1023 -14.53 17.18 16.75
CA ASN A 1023 -15.52 17.73 15.82
C ASN A 1023 -16.75 16.82 15.80
N PHE A 1024 -17.83 17.23 16.45
CA PHE A 1024 -18.97 16.33 16.66
C PHE A 1024 -20.06 16.46 15.59
N LEU A 1025 -20.62 15.31 15.22
CA LEU A 1025 -21.93 15.16 14.61
C LEU A 1025 -22.89 14.61 15.69
N LEU A 1026 -24.13 15.09 15.73
CA LEU A 1026 -25.16 14.81 16.73
C LEU A 1026 -26.18 13.82 16.14
N PRO A 1027 -26.00 12.50 16.32
CA PRO A 1027 -26.79 11.50 15.62
C PRO A 1027 -28.09 11.15 16.34
N ILE A 1028 -29.18 11.09 15.58
CA ILE A 1028 -30.37 10.28 15.88
C ILE A 1028 -30.50 9.25 14.77
N SER A 1029 -29.74 8.17 14.88
CA SER A 1029 -29.58 7.19 13.81
C SER A 1029 -30.61 6.08 13.84
N HIS A 1030 -30.56 5.20 12.85
CA HIS A 1030 -31.38 3.99 12.73
C HIS A 1030 -31.34 3.10 13.99
N ASP A 1031 -30.19 2.99 14.64
CA ASP A 1031 -29.98 2.18 15.84
C ASP A 1031 -30.82 2.62 17.04
N GLU A 1032 -31.25 3.88 17.06
CA GLU A 1032 -32.02 4.44 18.19
C GLU A 1032 -33.53 4.22 18.06
N VAL A 1033 -34.01 3.69 16.92
CA VAL A 1033 -35.44 3.49 16.64
C VAL A 1033 -35.80 2.05 16.32
N VAL A 1034 -35.06 1.09 16.86
CA VAL A 1034 -35.22 -0.36 16.68
C VAL A 1034 -35.05 -1.14 17.99
N HIS A 1035 -35.20 -2.47 17.93
CA HIS A 1035 -34.87 -3.42 18.99
C HIS A 1035 -35.54 -3.14 20.35
N GLY A 1036 -36.77 -2.61 20.34
CA GLY A 1036 -37.52 -2.30 21.56
C GLY A 1036 -37.17 -0.95 22.20
N LYS A 1037 -36.27 -0.15 21.59
CA LYS A 1037 -35.94 1.20 22.07
C LYS A 1037 -37.08 2.20 21.81
N GLY A 1038 -38.06 1.86 20.99
CA GLY A 1038 -39.17 2.72 20.54
C GLY A 1038 -38.76 3.74 19.47
N SER A 1039 -39.72 4.18 18.66
CA SER A 1039 -39.54 5.31 17.74
C SER A 1039 -39.28 6.61 18.49
N MET A 1040 -38.71 7.62 17.81
CA MET A 1040 -38.47 8.93 18.41
C MET A 1040 -39.73 9.57 19.00
N LEU A 1041 -40.89 9.38 18.36
CA LEU A 1041 -42.14 9.90 18.90
C LEU A 1041 -42.59 9.16 20.17
N ARG A 1042 -42.37 7.83 20.23
CA ARG A 1042 -42.78 6.99 21.37
C ARG A 1042 -41.85 7.08 22.57
N LYS A 1043 -40.64 7.62 22.40
CA LYS A 1043 -39.76 7.99 23.52
C LYS A 1043 -40.29 9.20 24.30
N MET A 1044 -41.07 10.07 23.67
CA MET A 1044 -41.56 11.29 24.30
C MET A 1044 -42.74 11.00 25.26
N PRO A 1045 -42.80 11.62 26.45
CA PRO A 1045 -43.88 11.43 27.40
C PRO A 1045 -45.13 12.24 27.05
N GLY A 1046 -46.24 11.92 27.72
CA GLY A 1046 -47.51 12.64 27.61
C GLY A 1046 -48.45 12.13 26.51
N ASP A 1047 -49.50 12.92 26.24
CA ASP A 1047 -50.42 12.64 25.14
C ASP A 1047 -49.82 12.94 23.77
N ARG A 1048 -50.52 12.60 22.68
CA ARG A 1048 -50.00 12.75 21.31
C ARG A 1048 -49.53 14.18 20.99
N TRP A 1049 -50.24 15.19 21.47
CA TRP A 1049 -49.86 16.58 21.22
C TRP A 1049 -48.56 16.90 21.96
N GLN A 1050 -48.44 16.49 23.22
CA GLN A 1050 -47.23 16.65 24.03
C GLN A 1050 -46.04 15.86 23.46
N GLN A 1051 -46.26 14.66 22.91
CA GLN A 1051 -45.22 13.87 22.27
C GLN A 1051 -44.63 14.59 21.05
N LEU A 1052 -45.50 15.11 20.17
CA LEU A 1052 -45.07 15.89 19.00
C LEU A 1052 -44.43 17.21 19.42
N ALA A 1053 -44.96 17.92 20.42
CA ALA A 1053 -44.35 19.15 20.94
C ALA A 1053 -42.94 18.91 21.51
N ASN A 1054 -42.78 17.87 22.32
CA ASN A 1054 -41.47 17.45 22.82
C ASN A 1054 -40.49 17.15 21.68
N LEU A 1055 -40.93 16.41 20.65
CA LEU A 1055 -40.07 16.09 19.51
C LEU A 1055 -39.67 17.34 18.72
N ARG A 1056 -40.60 18.30 18.53
CA ARG A 1056 -40.30 19.61 17.94
C ARG A 1056 -39.28 20.40 18.75
N ALA A 1057 -39.44 20.45 20.08
CA ALA A 1057 -38.49 21.10 20.97
C ALA A 1057 -37.12 20.41 20.97
N PHE A 1058 -37.10 19.08 20.90
CA PHE A 1058 -35.89 18.27 20.81
C PHE A 1058 -35.11 18.54 19.52
N PHE A 1059 -35.78 18.56 18.36
CA PHE A 1059 -35.13 18.90 17.09
C PHE A 1059 -34.61 20.34 17.08
N ALA A 1060 -35.37 21.32 17.59
CA ALA A 1060 -34.84 22.66 17.76
C ALA A 1060 -33.69 22.73 18.77
N TYR A 1061 -33.62 21.85 19.76
CA TYR A 1061 -32.42 21.77 20.60
C TYR A 1061 -31.23 21.18 19.82
N GLN A 1062 -31.43 20.08 19.09
CA GLN A 1062 -30.39 19.44 18.28
C GLN A 1062 -29.79 20.39 17.23
N TRP A 1063 -30.61 21.14 16.49
CA TRP A 1063 -30.15 22.10 15.47
C TRP A 1063 -29.45 23.34 16.04
N ALA A 1064 -29.74 23.71 17.30
CA ALA A 1064 -29.08 24.82 17.97
C ALA A 1064 -27.84 24.42 18.76
N HIS A 1065 -27.72 23.15 19.16
CA HIS A 1065 -26.56 22.64 19.88
C HIS A 1065 -25.32 22.64 18.97
N PRO A 1066 -24.11 22.97 19.47
CA PRO A 1066 -22.88 22.85 18.70
C PRO A 1066 -22.65 21.42 18.17
N GLY A 1067 -22.35 21.30 16.88
CA GLY A 1067 -22.12 20.03 16.18
C GLY A 1067 -23.07 19.84 14.99
N LYS A 1068 -22.67 19.03 14.02
CA LYS A 1068 -23.45 18.76 12.79
C LYS A 1068 -24.67 17.88 13.08
N GLN A 1069 -25.71 17.91 12.27
CA GLN A 1069 -26.97 17.19 12.57
C GLN A 1069 -27.13 15.94 11.71
N LEU A 1070 -27.66 14.87 12.31
CA LEU A 1070 -28.13 13.69 11.59
C LEU A 1070 -29.43 13.19 12.21
N ILE A 1071 -30.42 12.92 11.36
CA ILE A 1071 -31.62 12.17 11.74
C ILE A 1071 -31.92 11.06 10.73
N PHE A 1072 -32.42 9.92 11.23
CA PHE A 1072 -32.82 8.79 10.42
C PHE A 1072 -34.22 8.97 9.81
N MET A 1073 -34.41 8.43 8.62
CA MET A 1073 -35.68 8.41 7.93
C MET A 1073 -36.85 7.90 8.79
N GLY A 1074 -38.01 8.55 8.67
CA GLY A 1074 -39.19 8.31 9.50
C GLY A 1074 -39.28 9.21 10.73
N THR A 1075 -38.14 9.71 11.24
CA THR A 1075 -38.14 10.59 12.42
C THR A 1075 -38.65 12.00 12.12
N GLU A 1076 -38.48 12.49 10.89
CA GLU A 1076 -38.83 13.84 10.44
C GLU A 1076 -40.35 14.09 10.41
N PHE A 1077 -41.15 13.05 10.25
CA PHE A 1077 -42.62 13.13 10.37
C PHE A 1077 -43.13 12.43 11.63
N GLY A 1078 -42.24 11.99 12.52
CA GLY A 1078 -42.59 11.36 13.79
C GLY A 1078 -43.30 10.04 13.60
N GLN A 1079 -42.69 9.11 12.87
CA GLN A 1079 -43.20 7.75 12.72
C GLN A 1079 -43.53 7.14 14.09
N GLU A 1080 -44.64 6.43 14.17
CA GLU A 1080 -45.09 5.85 15.43
C GLU A 1080 -44.40 4.53 15.76
N ALA A 1081 -44.30 3.62 14.79
CA ALA A 1081 -43.65 2.33 14.97
C ALA A 1081 -42.12 2.47 14.91
N GLU A 1082 -41.43 1.50 15.52
CA GLU A 1082 -40.01 1.30 15.25
C GLU A 1082 -39.76 1.07 13.76
N TRP A 1083 -38.56 1.39 13.30
CA TRP A 1083 -38.18 1.09 11.93
C TRP A 1083 -38.18 -0.43 11.69
N SER A 1084 -38.65 -0.82 10.51
CA SER A 1084 -38.62 -2.21 10.06
C SER A 1084 -38.24 -2.24 8.59
N GLU A 1085 -37.10 -2.85 8.28
CA GLU A 1085 -36.62 -2.98 6.89
C GLU A 1085 -37.65 -3.69 5.99
N GLN A 1086 -38.41 -4.64 6.54
CA GLN A 1086 -39.38 -5.47 5.80
C GLN A 1086 -40.68 -4.73 5.47
N HIS A 1087 -41.10 -3.79 6.31
CA HIS A 1087 -42.38 -3.10 6.17
C HIS A 1087 -42.24 -1.72 5.52
N GLY A 1088 -41.03 -1.15 5.56
CA GLY A 1088 -40.77 0.21 5.14
C GLY A 1088 -41.36 1.28 6.07
N LEU A 1089 -41.36 2.54 5.63
CA LEU A 1089 -41.87 3.66 6.42
C LEU A 1089 -43.39 3.84 6.32
N ASP A 1090 -43.99 4.34 7.42
CA ASP A 1090 -45.42 4.65 7.55
C ASP A 1090 -45.79 5.99 6.86
N TRP A 1091 -45.59 6.10 5.55
CA TRP A 1091 -45.78 7.34 4.79
C TRP A 1091 -47.17 8.00 4.94
N TRP A 1092 -48.21 7.21 5.21
CA TRP A 1092 -49.57 7.71 5.45
C TRP A 1092 -49.67 8.64 6.67
N LEU A 1093 -48.73 8.56 7.63
CA LEU A 1093 -48.65 9.49 8.75
C LEU A 1093 -48.28 10.90 8.28
N ALA A 1094 -47.44 11.03 7.26
CA ALA A 1094 -47.01 12.34 6.75
C ALA A 1094 -48.18 13.18 6.17
N ASP A 1095 -49.32 12.55 5.85
CA ASP A 1095 -50.54 13.23 5.39
C ASP A 1095 -51.43 13.71 6.56
N ILE A 1096 -51.15 13.27 7.80
CA ILE A 1096 -51.89 13.69 8.99
C ILE A 1096 -51.36 15.07 9.43
N PRO A 1097 -52.22 16.09 9.62
CA PRO A 1097 -51.77 17.46 9.89
C PRO A 1097 -50.76 17.63 11.02
N ALA A 1098 -50.90 16.85 12.11
CA ALA A 1098 -50.00 16.93 13.26
C ALA A 1098 -48.58 16.42 12.96
N HIS A 1099 -48.47 15.33 12.18
CA HIS A 1099 -47.20 14.76 11.73
C HIS A 1099 -46.59 15.58 10.58
N LYS A 1100 -47.44 16.07 9.66
CA LYS A 1100 -47.03 17.04 8.63
C LYS A 1100 -46.43 18.30 9.24
N GLY A 1101 -46.98 18.77 10.36
CA GLY A 1101 -46.45 19.91 11.10
C GLY A 1101 -45.01 19.71 11.61
N LEU A 1102 -44.67 18.50 12.07
CA LEU A 1102 -43.29 18.16 12.44
C LEU A 1102 -42.37 18.13 11.21
N GLN A 1103 -42.84 17.56 10.10
CA GLN A 1103 -42.10 17.53 8.83
C GLN A 1103 -41.82 18.94 8.29
N LEU A 1104 -42.80 19.85 8.41
CA LEU A 1104 -42.63 21.27 8.07
C LEU A 1104 -41.65 21.98 9.02
N LEU A 1105 -41.64 21.64 10.32
CA LEU A 1105 -40.63 22.15 11.23
C LEU A 1105 -39.23 21.71 10.82
N THR A 1106 -39.02 20.42 10.51
CA THR A 1106 -37.70 19.93 10.06
C THR A 1106 -37.22 20.69 8.82
N LYS A 1107 -38.14 20.92 7.86
CA LYS A 1107 -37.85 21.75 6.69
C LYS A 1107 -37.38 23.15 7.09
N ASP A 1108 -38.16 23.84 7.91
CA ASP A 1108 -37.88 25.24 8.25
C ASP A 1108 -36.66 25.37 9.18
N LEU A 1109 -36.36 24.35 10.00
CA LEU A 1109 -35.10 24.24 10.76
C LEU A 1109 -33.89 24.12 9.83
N ASN A 1110 -33.97 23.28 8.80
CA ASN A 1110 -32.90 23.13 7.82
C ASN A 1110 -32.66 24.42 7.02
N GLU A 1111 -33.72 25.09 6.57
CA GLU A 1111 -33.62 26.38 5.89
C GLU A 1111 -33.01 27.46 6.79
N LEU A 1112 -33.43 27.53 8.05
CA LEU A 1112 -32.89 28.46 9.03
C LEU A 1112 -31.41 28.16 9.33
N TYR A 1113 -31.05 26.88 9.47
CA TYR A 1113 -29.68 26.44 9.72
C TYR A 1113 -28.74 26.82 8.57
N ALA A 1114 -29.11 26.50 7.33
CA ALA A 1114 -28.32 26.87 6.16
C ALA A 1114 -28.16 28.39 6.00
N ALA A 1115 -29.19 29.16 6.33
CA ALA A 1115 -29.19 30.62 6.22
C ALA A 1115 -28.48 31.35 7.38
N THR A 1116 -28.12 30.65 8.46
CA THR A 1116 -27.66 31.29 9.71
C THR A 1116 -26.28 30.77 10.13
N PRO A 1117 -25.19 31.42 9.70
CA PRO A 1117 -23.82 30.96 9.95
C PRO A 1117 -23.45 30.69 11.41
N ALA A 1118 -24.08 31.42 12.35
CA ALA A 1118 -23.86 31.22 13.78
C ALA A 1118 -24.18 29.80 14.27
N LEU A 1119 -25.06 29.09 13.55
CA LEU A 1119 -25.46 27.72 13.90
C LEU A 1119 -24.47 26.66 13.42
N TYR A 1120 -23.48 26.98 12.57
CA TYR A 1120 -22.58 25.97 12.00
C TYR A 1120 -21.10 26.34 11.84
N GLU A 1121 -20.75 27.62 11.63
CA GLU A 1121 -19.37 28.03 11.29
C GLU A 1121 -18.36 27.71 12.40
N ARG A 1122 -18.83 27.73 13.65
CA ARG A 1122 -18.00 27.64 14.86
C ARG A 1122 -18.45 26.52 15.79
N ASP A 1123 -19.02 25.44 15.23
CA ASP A 1123 -19.46 24.27 16.00
C ASP A 1123 -18.33 23.65 16.83
N ASN A 1124 -17.11 23.66 16.29
CA ASN A 1124 -15.95 22.99 16.86
C ASN A 1124 -15.10 23.93 17.75
N GLU A 1125 -15.56 25.15 18.02
CA GLU A 1125 -14.84 26.15 18.80
C GLU A 1125 -15.65 26.61 20.02
N PRO A 1126 -15.04 26.71 21.22
CA PRO A 1126 -15.73 27.24 22.39
C PRO A 1126 -16.31 28.65 22.19
N GLY A 1127 -15.70 29.46 21.32
CA GLY A 1127 -16.16 30.81 21.02
C GLY A 1127 -17.44 30.89 20.18
N GLY A 1128 -17.92 29.77 19.60
CA GLY A 1128 -19.18 29.68 18.87
C GLY A 1128 -20.42 29.52 19.76
N PHE A 1129 -20.22 29.32 21.08
CA PHE A 1129 -21.29 29.04 22.03
C PHE A 1129 -21.10 29.82 23.34
N GLN A 1130 -22.20 30.30 23.92
CA GLN A 1130 -22.19 30.93 25.24
C GLN A 1130 -23.48 30.66 25.99
N TRP A 1131 -23.40 30.10 27.20
CA TRP A 1131 -24.55 30.01 28.09
C TRP A 1131 -25.08 31.40 28.48
N ILE A 1132 -26.40 31.59 28.40
CA ILE A 1132 -27.10 32.66 29.11
C ILE A 1132 -27.50 32.10 30.48
N ASN A 1133 -28.29 31.03 30.48
CA ASN A 1133 -28.63 30.28 31.66
C ASN A 1133 -28.89 28.80 31.32
N GLY A 1134 -27.90 27.95 31.62
CA GLY A 1134 -28.03 26.49 31.54
C GLY A 1134 -28.42 25.84 32.88
N GLY A 1135 -28.67 26.64 33.93
CA GLY A 1135 -28.98 26.17 35.28
C GLY A 1135 -30.43 26.34 35.70
N ASP A 1136 -31.34 26.77 34.81
CA ASP A 1136 -32.75 27.04 35.11
C ASP A 1136 -33.59 25.75 35.19
N ALA A 1137 -33.12 24.82 36.02
CA ALA A 1137 -33.69 23.49 36.20
C ALA A 1137 -35.13 23.55 36.75
N ASP A 1138 -35.43 24.47 37.66
CA ASP A 1138 -36.76 24.60 38.25
C ASP A 1138 -37.84 24.96 37.21
N ARG A 1139 -37.46 25.64 36.13
CA ARG A 1139 -38.35 25.98 35.01
C ARG A 1139 -38.17 25.06 33.79
N ASN A 1140 -37.16 24.19 33.80
CA ASN A 1140 -36.74 23.34 32.68
C ASN A 1140 -36.42 24.15 31.42
N VAL A 1141 -35.74 25.29 31.59
CA VAL A 1141 -35.36 26.17 30.48
C VAL A 1141 -33.87 26.11 30.24
N LEU A 1142 -33.47 25.96 28.98
CA LEU A 1142 -32.10 26.17 28.52
C LEU A 1142 -32.06 27.44 27.68
N SER A 1143 -31.11 28.33 27.96
CA SER A 1143 -30.89 29.52 27.13
C SER A 1143 -29.41 29.75 26.86
N PHE A 1144 -29.07 30.00 25.60
CA PHE A 1144 -27.70 30.19 25.15
C PHE A 1144 -27.63 31.02 23.86
N ILE A 1145 -26.42 31.46 23.54
CA ILE A 1145 -26.09 32.22 22.33
C ILE A 1145 -25.22 31.35 21.44
N ARG A 1146 -25.52 31.37 20.15
CA ARG A 1146 -24.66 30.88 19.06
C ARG A 1146 -24.05 32.07 18.33
N TRP A 1147 -22.75 31.99 18.04
CA TRP A 1147 -21.97 33.07 17.44
C TRP A 1147 -21.33 32.63 16.12
N ASP A 1148 -21.42 33.47 15.10
CA ASP A 1148 -20.64 33.30 13.87
C ASP A 1148 -19.24 33.93 13.98
N THR A 1149 -18.47 33.86 12.89
CA THR A 1149 -17.13 34.47 12.82
C THR A 1149 -17.15 36.00 12.74
N ASN A 1150 -18.27 36.61 12.35
CA ASN A 1150 -18.46 38.05 12.23
C ASN A 1150 -19.01 38.71 13.51
N GLY A 1151 -19.31 37.92 14.55
CA GLY A 1151 -19.89 38.39 15.79
C GLY A 1151 -21.41 38.61 15.75
N ASN A 1152 -22.11 38.01 14.77
CA ASN A 1152 -23.57 37.96 14.80
C ASN A 1152 -24.04 36.86 15.75
N ALA A 1153 -25.10 37.16 16.50
CA ALA A 1153 -25.66 36.27 17.53
C ALA A 1153 -27.03 35.72 17.14
N VAL A 1154 -27.25 34.45 17.48
CA VAL A 1154 -28.58 33.85 17.61
C VAL A 1154 -28.78 33.47 19.07
N VAL A 1155 -29.84 33.97 19.68
CA VAL A 1155 -30.22 33.61 21.04
C VAL A 1155 -31.26 32.49 20.97
N CYS A 1156 -30.94 31.34 21.55
CA CYS A 1156 -31.82 30.17 21.57
C CYS A 1156 -32.35 29.96 22.99
N ALA A 1157 -33.68 29.82 23.12
CA ALA A 1157 -34.33 29.49 24.39
C ALA A 1157 -35.25 28.27 24.19
N ILE A 1158 -35.00 27.20 24.95
CA ILE A 1158 -35.77 25.95 24.88
C ILE A 1158 -36.46 25.72 26.22
N ASN A 1159 -37.79 25.61 26.20
CA ASN A 1159 -38.61 25.29 27.36
C ASN A 1159 -39.07 23.84 27.28
N PHE A 1160 -38.46 22.99 28.11
CA PHE A 1160 -38.83 21.58 28.26
C PHE A 1160 -39.89 21.34 29.33
N SER A 1161 -40.52 22.38 29.87
CA SER A 1161 -41.66 22.22 30.79
C SER A 1161 -42.99 22.07 30.04
N GLY A 1162 -43.96 21.41 30.67
CA GLY A 1162 -45.32 21.28 30.14
C GLY A 1162 -46.16 22.56 30.16
N ALA A 1163 -45.62 23.69 30.60
CA ALA A 1163 -46.34 24.95 30.75
C ALA A 1163 -45.59 26.11 30.06
N PRO A 1164 -46.29 27.13 29.55
CA PRO A 1164 -45.64 28.32 29.02
C PRO A 1164 -45.03 29.16 30.15
N HIS A 1165 -43.94 29.87 29.86
CA HIS A 1165 -43.38 30.89 30.73
C HIS A 1165 -43.65 32.27 30.14
N VAL A 1166 -44.65 32.98 30.67
CA VAL A 1166 -45.04 34.33 30.22
C VAL A 1166 -44.22 35.38 30.96
N GLY A 1167 -43.72 36.39 30.22
CA GLY A 1167 -42.92 37.47 30.81
C GLY A 1167 -41.56 36.98 31.32
N TYR A 1168 -41.00 35.96 30.67
CA TYR A 1168 -39.66 35.45 30.95
C TYR A 1168 -38.62 36.48 30.53
N THR A 1169 -37.79 36.93 31.47
CA THR A 1169 -36.70 37.87 31.21
C THR A 1169 -35.46 37.09 30.79
N LEU A 1170 -34.99 37.35 29.57
CA LEU A 1170 -33.88 36.65 28.93
C LEU A 1170 -32.72 37.64 28.71
N GLY A 1171 -31.53 37.33 29.23
CA GLY A 1171 -30.33 38.10 28.93
C GLY A 1171 -29.95 38.00 27.45
N VAL A 1172 -29.63 39.12 26.80
CA VAL A 1172 -29.24 39.19 25.38
C VAL A 1172 -28.02 40.11 25.16
N PRO A 1173 -27.19 39.86 24.12
CA PRO A 1173 -25.89 40.53 23.98
C PRO A 1173 -25.98 42.01 23.58
N VAL A 1174 -27.11 42.46 23.03
CA VAL A 1174 -27.32 43.85 22.60
C VAL A 1174 -28.76 44.29 22.86
N ALA A 1175 -28.93 45.57 23.21
CA ALA A 1175 -30.25 46.20 23.27
C ALA A 1175 -30.78 46.55 21.87
N GLY A 1176 -32.05 46.94 21.80
CA GLY A 1176 -32.71 47.31 20.55
C GLY A 1176 -33.69 46.25 20.05
N ALA A 1177 -34.02 46.30 18.76
CA ALA A 1177 -35.02 45.40 18.17
C ALA A 1177 -34.47 43.98 18.00
N TRP A 1178 -35.31 42.99 18.25
CA TRP A 1178 -35.05 41.57 18.03
C TRP A 1178 -36.19 40.97 17.21
N ASN A 1179 -35.91 39.92 16.45
CA ASN A 1179 -36.88 39.15 15.69
C ASN A 1179 -36.97 37.73 16.27
N GLU A 1180 -38.18 37.22 16.49
CA GLU A 1180 -38.41 35.79 16.70
C GLU A 1180 -38.37 35.10 15.33
N VAL A 1181 -37.29 34.36 15.05
CA VAL A 1181 -37.08 33.70 13.75
C VAL A 1181 -37.53 32.24 13.74
N LEU A 1182 -37.72 31.65 14.91
CA LEU A 1182 -38.30 30.33 15.09
C LEU A 1182 -39.19 30.34 16.34
N ASN A 1183 -40.36 29.73 16.25
CA ASN A 1183 -41.17 29.33 17.39
C ASN A 1183 -41.81 27.97 17.09
N THR A 1184 -41.38 26.92 17.78
CA THR A 1184 -41.81 25.54 17.49
C THR A 1184 -43.26 25.26 17.90
N ASP A 1185 -43.92 26.18 18.61
CA ASP A 1185 -45.33 26.09 19.01
C ASP A 1185 -46.28 26.84 18.06
N HIS A 1186 -45.77 27.35 16.94
CA HIS A 1186 -46.60 27.92 15.89
C HIS A 1186 -47.61 26.90 15.34
N ALA A 1187 -48.82 27.36 15.02
CA ALA A 1187 -49.92 26.49 14.58
C ALA A 1187 -49.60 25.71 13.29
N THR A 1188 -48.74 26.24 12.41
CA THR A 1188 -48.23 25.55 11.21
C THR A 1188 -47.56 24.21 11.56
N TYR A 1189 -46.88 24.13 12.70
CA TYR A 1189 -46.19 22.93 13.15
C TYR A 1189 -47.07 22.04 14.07
N GLY A 1190 -48.35 22.38 14.24
CA GLY A 1190 -49.26 21.71 15.16
C GLY A 1190 -49.11 22.11 16.63
N GLY A 1191 -48.50 23.26 16.90
CA GLY A 1191 -48.41 23.82 18.26
C GLY A 1191 -49.70 24.50 18.76
N SER A 1192 -49.68 24.95 20.01
CA SER A 1192 -50.82 25.57 20.69
C SER A 1192 -51.02 27.05 20.34
N GLY A 1193 -50.03 27.68 19.69
CA GLY A 1193 -50.08 29.08 19.29
C GLY A 1193 -49.68 30.05 20.40
N VAL A 1194 -48.86 29.62 21.37
CA VAL A 1194 -48.25 30.53 22.35
C VAL A 1194 -47.07 31.24 21.69
N LEU A 1195 -47.29 32.50 21.30
CA LEU A 1195 -46.35 33.30 20.52
C LEU A 1195 -45.95 34.59 21.24
N ASN A 1196 -44.91 35.24 20.74
CA ASN A 1196 -44.53 36.59 21.15
C ASN A 1196 -45.28 37.63 20.32
N ASP A 1197 -46.39 38.16 20.86
CA ASP A 1197 -47.20 39.17 20.19
C ASP A 1197 -46.62 40.59 20.41
N GLY A 1198 -46.19 41.24 19.33
CA GLY A 1198 -45.73 42.62 19.33
C GLY A 1198 -44.21 42.78 19.13
N PRO A 1199 -43.69 44.02 19.15
CA PRO A 1199 -42.27 44.27 18.92
C PRO A 1199 -41.43 43.77 20.08
N LEU A 1200 -40.47 42.89 19.79
CA LEU A 1200 -39.46 42.43 20.74
C LEU A 1200 -38.33 43.46 20.81
N VAL A 1201 -38.25 44.20 21.92
CA VAL A 1201 -37.24 45.23 22.14
C VAL A 1201 -36.51 44.97 23.44
N ALA A 1202 -35.20 44.74 23.34
CA ALA A 1202 -34.33 44.56 24.49
C ALA A 1202 -33.93 45.92 25.09
N THR A 1203 -33.93 46.02 26.42
CA THR A 1203 -33.51 47.21 27.17
C THR A 1203 -32.06 47.05 27.65
N ASP A 1204 -31.36 48.17 27.89
CA ASP A 1204 -29.99 48.20 28.46
C ASP A 1204 -29.94 47.84 29.96
N GLU A 1205 -30.96 47.14 30.47
CA GLU A 1205 -31.06 46.69 31.86
C GLU A 1205 -30.55 45.26 31.99
N GLY A 1206 -29.23 45.05 31.85
CA GLY A 1206 -28.62 43.72 31.76
C GLY A 1206 -29.09 42.66 32.78
N GLN A 1207 -29.16 41.40 32.34
CA GLN A 1207 -29.68 40.23 33.03
C GLN A 1207 -28.86 38.99 32.66
N ASP A 1208 -28.78 37.98 33.53
CA ASP A 1208 -28.12 36.69 33.28
C ASP A 1208 -26.67 36.81 32.74
N GLY A 1209 -25.94 37.83 33.20
CA GLY A 1209 -24.57 38.10 32.77
C GLY A 1209 -24.43 38.73 31.38
N GLN A 1210 -25.54 39.10 30.74
CA GLN A 1210 -25.61 39.82 29.47
C GLN A 1210 -25.88 41.32 29.67
N PRO A 1211 -25.43 42.20 28.75
CA PRO A 1211 -25.57 43.64 28.91
C PRO A 1211 -27.00 44.18 28.70
N ALA A 1212 -27.86 43.42 28.03
CA ALA A 1212 -29.24 43.81 27.75
C ALA A 1212 -30.22 42.68 28.11
N THR A 1213 -31.51 43.01 28.17
CA THR A 1213 -32.57 42.08 28.58
C THR A 1213 -33.76 42.16 27.65
N LEU A 1214 -34.24 41.00 27.22
CA LEU A 1214 -35.44 40.84 26.40
C LEU A 1214 -36.52 40.13 27.22
N THR A 1215 -37.73 40.68 27.26
CA THR A 1215 -38.88 40.02 27.89
C THR A 1215 -39.67 39.25 26.83
N VAL A 1216 -39.80 37.93 27.01
CA VAL A 1216 -40.43 37.03 26.04
C VAL A 1216 -41.46 36.12 26.72
N THR A 1217 -42.31 35.52 25.91
CA THR A 1217 -43.11 34.35 26.26
C THR A 1217 -42.44 33.12 25.66
N LEU A 1218 -42.11 32.13 26.49
CA LEU A 1218 -41.59 30.84 26.02
C LEU A 1218 -42.74 29.83 25.94
N PRO A 1219 -42.96 29.16 24.80
CA PRO A 1219 -44.05 28.20 24.63
C PRO A 1219 -43.85 26.94 25.48
N PRO A 1220 -44.92 26.19 25.82
CA PRO A 1220 -44.80 24.91 26.51
C PRO A 1220 -44.18 23.85 25.59
N LEU A 1221 -43.24 23.04 26.11
CA LEU A 1221 -42.58 21.98 25.33
C LEU A 1221 -42.13 22.48 23.96
N GLY A 1222 -41.46 23.63 23.93
CA GLY A 1222 -41.17 24.36 22.69
C GLY A 1222 -39.88 25.15 22.79
N ALA A 1223 -39.43 25.64 21.64
CA ALA A 1223 -38.23 26.45 21.51
C ALA A 1223 -38.53 27.72 20.72
N ALA A 1224 -37.83 28.80 21.07
CA ALA A 1224 -37.83 30.06 20.34
C ALA A 1224 -36.41 30.54 20.08
N TYR A 1225 -36.14 31.00 18.87
CA TYR A 1225 -34.86 31.60 18.48
C TYR A 1225 -35.02 33.08 18.15
N PHE A 1226 -34.04 33.88 18.54
CA PHE A 1226 -34.06 35.31 18.34
C PHE A 1226 -32.77 35.80 17.67
N THR A 1227 -32.92 36.68 16.68
CA THR A 1227 -31.81 37.38 16.03
C THR A 1227 -31.96 38.89 16.18
N VAL A 1228 -30.86 39.63 16.12
CA VAL A 1228 -30.89 41.10 16.15
C VAL A 1228 -31.70 41.63 14.96
N GLY A 1229 -32.67 42.49 15.22
CA GLY A 1229 -33.49 43.15 14.22
C GLY A 1229 -32.76 44.33 13.58
N ALA A 1230 -33.13 44.69 12.35
CA ALA A 1230 -32.61 45.89 11.71
C ALA A 1230 -32.90 47.13 12.61
N PRO A 1231 -31.95 48.07 12.76
CA PRO A 1231 -32.20 49.28 13.51
C PRO A 1231 -33.42 49.99 12.91
N ALA A 1232 -34.36 50.40 13.76
CA ALA A 1232 -35.54 51.13 13.30
C ALA A 1232 -35.08 52.33 12.46
N ALA A 1233 -35.55 52.43 11.21
CA ALA A 1233 -35.29 53.59 10.36
C ALA A 1233 -35.83 54.83 11.10
N GLY A 1234 -34.90 55.64 11.61
CA GLY A 1234 -35.19 56.82 12.42
C GLY A 1234 -35.91 57.93 11.68
#